data_AF-A4YLD9-F1
#
_entry.id   AF-A4YLD9-F1
#
_cell.length_a   1.000
_cell.length_b   1.000
_cell.length_c   1.000
_cell.angle_alpha   90.00
_cell.angle_beta   90.00
_cell.angle_gamma   90.00
#
_symmetry.space_group_name_H-M   'P 1'
#
loop_
_entity.id
_entity.type
_entity.pdbx_description
1 polymer ?
#
loop_
_entity_poly.entity_id
_entity_poly.type
_entity_poly.pdbx_seq_one_letter_code
_entity_poly.pdbx_strand_id
1 'polypeptide(L)'
;MNTWSRLAMLAALFLAGPDAVAETSSPLLTGGIAVRERLASYWQSLDLTAQTLSAGSVPDAWDAGFFLDMASLNALLSQAAGLTIRHNDTGVLAGATVQVTAVRLIPKAGALDAELELVAAKSGLSIPLKAAASITFQGIAKPAPDRDPVLTLRIEPTEFFPNVGHGVFGAVERSFFTTLIPDLAVALANPHTLELHLQLPDRVDIPLGLQKQQTVSVNGGSGSVSFKATMMEGSIVQRIAYEGPIFSEKGIWLLGRLSDRGTRPVTPRKPPTDRAELQRKVAALEAAVSTQLASSLSTASELYIGKSLLLSLAEKLRTLDASKRRVSFVTTGQSGYLAGHRQSMGVLGNVGVQAVLLDNDSGTGQVDFDFGQASWSNGTFKLPIAAAMKAAVKVQLNIDVIASGVVRTSVGMVGAGNASMTATAKPLVVTSGPQRIAALGFPGTCSLVRADIKTDGVLKTDFGWTKVPSVGGRISSPIGPLPTVLVLDPRPHFTKLPTQTVGAWSVVPKYPAVITMLTPKEFSATSEGFNLQVELAAAPVEVRQGAANQEEELKAAEARTKAQADAVVAASTEALKKAPEAGACPGNSEFALLLGDLEFGPNNELVRVLVLLGKLPKEALETVKRLPGEVAPEKIKGWIENPADSVRRGEVGRQVDRLQKETSPEKVKEWTEKPVDSFKRSTPGQIITDPIGAAGRLFH
;
A
#
# COMPACT_ATOMS: atom_id res chain seq x y z
N MET A 1 81.90 12.06 11.94
CA MET A 1 80.85 12.90 12.55
C MET A 1 79.53 12.21 12.33
N ASN A 2 78.76 11.76 13.30
CA ASN A 2 78.84 11.58 14.76
C ASN A 2 77.56 10.74 15.05
N THR A 3 77.51 9.71 15.88
CA THR A 3 78.45 9.24 16.87
C THR A 3 77.95 7.89 17.43
N TRP A 4 78.82 6.88 17.44
CA TRP A 4 79.14 5.96 18.56
C TRP A 4 78.18 4.77 18.84
N SER A 5 78.61 3.52 18.62
CA SER A 5 79.54 2.69 19.46
C SER A 5 78.80 2.03 20.64
N ARG A 6 78.99 0.78 21.07
CA ARG A 6 79.95 -0.33 20.85
C ARG A 6 79.48 -1.53 21.71
N LEU A 7 80.17 -2.68 21.59
CA LEU A 7 80.16 -3.94 22.37
C LEU A 7 79.24 -5.03 21.78
N ALA A 8 79.70 -6.07 21.07
CA ALA A 8 80.87 -6.96 21.19
C ALA A 8 80.83 -7.95 22.37
N MET A 9 80.90 -9.24 22.00
CA MET A 9 81.63 -10.34 22.66
C MET A 9 81.14 -10.89 24.02
N LEU A 10 80.71 -12.16 24.00
CA LEU A 10 81.23 -13.34 24.73
C LEU A 10 80.09 -14.40 24.82
N ALA A 11 80.09 -15.41 23.93
CA ALA A 11 80.61 -16.76 24.19
C ALA A 11 79.96 -17.41 25.44
N ALA A 12 78.93 -18.22 25.23
CA ALA A 12 79.02 -19.69 25.18
C ALA A 12 79.40 -20.33 26.53
N LEU A 13 78.46 -21.05 27.15
CA LEU A 13 78.56 -22.47 27.52
C LEU A 13 77.51 -22.87 28.58
N PHE A 14 76.96 -24.08 28.41
CA PHE A 14 76.29 -24.94 29.40
C PHE A 14 74.85 -24.55 29.83
N LEU A 15 73.81 -25.41 29.88
CA LEU A 15 73.63 -26.88 29.84
C LEU A 15 72.16 -27.24 29.49
N ALA A 16 71.98 -28.33 28.74
CA ALA A 16 70.96 -29.40 28.88
C ALA A 16 69.48 -29.09 29.27
N GLY A 17 68.57 -29.24 28.27
CA GLY A 17 67.23 -29.92 28.24
C GLY A 17 66.17 -29.70 29.34
N PRO A 18 64.94 -30.26 29.24
CA PRO A 18 64.25 -30.99 28.16
C PRO A 18 62.82 -30.43 27.84
N ASP A 19 62.09 -31.13 26.95
CA ASP A 19 60.62 -31.07 26.77
C ASP A 19 59.96 -29.85 26.12
N ALA A 20 60.30 -29.61 24.85
CA ALA A 20 59.30 -29.14 23.89
C ALA A 20 58.42 -30.34 23.51
N VAL A 21 57.32 -30.53 24.23
CA VAL A 21 56.20 -31.38 23.79
C VAL A 21 55.69 -30.76 22.50
N ALA A 22 56.18 -31.29 21.37
CA ALA A 22 55.51 -31.17 20.11
C ALA A 22 54.12 -31.77 20.28
N GLU A 23 53.11 -30.91 20.46
CA GLU A 23 51.71 -31.24 20.18
C GLU A 23 51.61 -31.60 18.70
N THR A 24 51.95 -32.84 18.44
CA THR A 24 51.63 -33.58 17.23
C THR A 24 50.13 -33.84 17.24
N SER A 25 49.36 -32.76 17.04
CA SER A 25 48.01 -32.87 16.53
C SER A 25 48.13 -33.43 15.12
N SER A 26 47.91 -34.74 14.99
CA SER A 26 47.85 -35.40 13.69
C SER A 26 46.76 -34.74 12.84
N PRO A 27 47.09 -34.10 11.71
CA PRO A 27 46.11 -33.49 10.82
C PRO A 27 45.66 -34.57 9.84
N LEU A 28 44.91 -35.56 10.30
CA LEU A 28 44.43 -36.64 9.44
C LEU A 28 43.28 -36.13 8.57
N LEU A 29 43.63 -35.52 7.44
CA LEU A 29 42.92 -35.42 6.14
C LEU A 29 41.47 -34.90 6.07
N THR A 30 40.61 -35.17 7.04
CA THR A 30 39.22 -34.66 7.12
C THR A 30 39.13 -33.24 7.68
N GLY A 31 40.02 -32.86 8.61
CA GLY A 31 40.09 -31.50 9.16
C GLY A 31 40.50 -30.43 8.13
N GLY A 32 41.34 -30.79 7.16
CA GLY A 32 41.76 -29.88 6.09
C GLY A 32 40.64 -29.58 5.07
N ILE A 33 39.83 -30.60 4.74
CA ILE A 33 38.69 -30.48 3.83
C ILE A 33 37.60 -29.61 4.48
N ALA A 34 37.25 -29.87 5.74
CA ALA A 34 36.27 -29.08 6.47
C ALA A 34 36.66 -27.59 6.56
N VAL A 35 37.94 -27.27 6.80
CA VAL A 35 38.41 -25.88 6.86
C VAL A 35 38.39 -25.19 5.49
N ARG A 36 38.75 -25.89 4.40
CA ARG A 36 38.68 -25.33 3.05
C ARG A 36 37.23 -25.06 2.64
N GLU A 37 36.32 -26.01 2.85
CA GLU A 37 34.91 -25.84 2.49
C GLU A 37 34.25 -24.70 3.28
N ARG A 38 34.58 -24.54 4.58
CA ARG A 38 34.15 -23.37 5.37
C ARG A 38 34.63 -22.05 4.80
N LEU A 39 35.92 -21.96 4.47
CA LEU A 39 36.49 -20.76 3.83
C LEU A 39 35.87 -20.49 2.45
N ALA A 40 35.51 -21.55 1.72
CA ALA A 40 34.86 -21.45 0.42
C ALA A 40 33.42 -20.93 0.56
N SER A 41 32.62 -21.45 1.49
CA SER A 41 31.28 -20.94 1.83
C SER A 41 31.33 -19.47 2.24
N TYR A 42 32.32 -19.11 3.07
CA TYR A 42 32.49 -17.74 3.51
C TYR A 42 32.84 -16.79 2.35
N TRP A 43 33.79 -17.19 1.51
CA TRP A 43 34.14 -16.45 0.31
C TRP A 43 32.94 -16.29 -0.65
N GLN A 44 32.12 -17.33 -0.81
CA GLN A 44 30.91 -17.26 -1.64
C GLN A 44 29.91 -16.23 -1.11
N SER A 45 29.70 -16.18 0.22
CA SER A 45 28.84 -15.18 0.86
C SER A 45 29.34 -13.75 0.65
N LEU A 46 30.65 -13.53 0.79
CA LEU A 46 31.29 -12.24 0.52
C LEU A 46 31.20 -11.85 -0.95
N ASP A 47 31.38 -12.81 -1.86
CA ASP A 47 31.29 -12.58 -3.32
C ASP A 47 29.87 -12.16 -3.71
N LEU A 48 28.85 -12.81 -3.15
CA LEU A 48 27.46 -12.40 -3.32
C LEU A 48 27.20 -10.98 -2.79
N THR A 49 27.69 -10.67 -1.58
CA THR A 49 27.56 -9.32 -1.01
C THR A 49 28.21 -8.28 -1.93
N ALA A 50 29.42 -8.54 -2.43
CA ALA A 50 30.12 -7.65 -3.35
C ALA A 50 29.39 -7.50 -4.69
N GLN A 51 28.84 -8.58 -5.24
CA GLN A 51 28.02 -8.53 -6.45
C GLN A 51 26.77 -7.67 -6.25
N THR A 52 26.05 -7.86 -5.13
CA THR A 52 24.87 -7.06 -4.79
C THR A 52 25.25 -5.58 -4.63
N LEU A 53 26.31 -5.25 -3.88
CA LEU A 53 26.76 -3.85 -3.71
C LEU A 53 27.20 -3.20 -5.04
N SER A 54 27.81 -3.95 -5.94
CA SER A 54 28.21 -3.44 -7.26
C SER A 54 27.02 -3.05 -8.15
N ALA A 55 25.82 -3.54 -7.83
CA ALA A 55 24.62 -3.30 -8.62
C ALA A 55 23.97 -1.94 -8.35
N GLY A 56 24.36 -1.24 -7.27
CA GLY A 56 23.92 0.12 -6.96
C GLY A 56 23.85 0.43 -5.45
N SER A 57 23.48 1.66 -5.11
CA SER A 57 23.30 2.10 -3.72
C SER A 57 22.20 1.33 -3.00
N VAL A 58 22.39 1.09 -1.70
CA VAL A 58 21.47 0.32 -0.85
C VAL A 58 20.72 1.26 0.10
N PRO A 59 19.37 1.22 0.18
CA PRO A 59 18.46 0.42 -0.64
C PRO A 59 18.03 1.11 -1.95
N ASP A 60 18.45 2.36 -2.17
CA ASP A 60 17.88 3.27 -3.18
C ASP A 60 17.93 2.81 -4.64
N ALA A 61 18.90 1.98 -5.04
CA ALA A 61 19.00 1.45 -6.40
C ALA A 61 18.18 0.17 -6.63
N TRP A 62 17.32 -0.21 -5.67
CA TRP A 62 16.59 -1.48 -5.66
C TRP A 62 15.08 -1.27 -5.76
N ASP A 63 14.36 -2.32 -6.18
CA ASP A 63 12.92 -2.23 -6.38
C ASP A 63 12.14 -2.60 -5.11
N ALA A 64 12.74 -3.41 -4.25
CA ALA A 64 12.24 -3.77 -2.93
C ALA A 64 13.40 -4.14 -1.99
N GLY A 65 13.16 -4.04 -0.69
CA GLY A 65 14.15 -4.46 0.30
C GLY A 65 13.53 -4.82 1.64
N PHE A 66 14.20 -5.69 2.39
CA PHE A 66 13.90 -5.95 3.79
C PHE A 66 15.19 -5.97 4.59
N PHE A 67 15.31 -5.05 5.53
CA PHE A 67 16.40 -5.00 6.47
C PHE A 67 15.99 -5.63 7.80
N LEU A 68 16.82 -6.53 8.29
CA LEU A 68 16.71 -7.15 9.61
C LEU A 68 17.83 -6.64 10.49
N ASP A 69 17.49 -5.83 11.48
CA ASP A 69 18.46 -5.37 12.48
C ASP A 69 18.93 -6.51 13.40
N MET A 70 20.01 -6.27 14.15
CA MET A 70 20.56 -7.27 15.08
C MET A 70 19.56 -7.72 16.15
N ALA A 71 18.66 -6.85 16.60
CA ALA A 71 17.65 -7.21 17.59
C ALA A 71 16.65 -8.23 17.02
N SER A 72 16.21 -8.01 15.78
CA SER A 72 15.30 -8.88 15.04
C SER A 72 15.96 -10.22 14.70
N LEU A 73 17.24 -10.20 14.30
CA LEU A 73 18.02 -11.42 14.08
C LEU A 73 18.20 -12.21 15.38
N ASN A 74 18.48 -11.55 16.51
CA ASN A 74 18.56 -12.20 17.82
C ASN A 74 17.20 -12.80 18.24
N ALA A 75 16.09 -12.11 17.97
CA ALA A 75 14.75 -12.64 18.22
C ALA A 75 14.50 -13.93 17.41
N LEU A 76 14.91 -13.96 16.14
CA LEU A 76 14.85 -15.17 15.30
C LEU A 76 15.79 -16.29 15.81
N LEU A 77 16.99 -15.95 16.28
CA LEU A 77 17.97 -16.92 16.76
C LEU A 77 17.69 -17.48 18.15
N SER A 78 16.86 -16.80 18.94
CA SER A 78 16.36 -17.35 20.21
C SER A 78 15.69 -18.72 20.02
N GLN A 79 15.23 -19.03 18.81
CA GLN A 79 14.67 -20.33 18.43
C GLN A 79 15.72 -21.46 18.42
N ALA A 80 16.99 -21.13 18.13
CA ALA A 80 18.09 -22.09 18.19
C ALA A 80 18.52 -22.38 19.64
N ALA A 81 18.20 -21.49 20.59
CA ALA A 81 18.48 -21.74 22.00
C ALA A 81 17.62 -22.89 22.54
N GLY A 82 18.29 -23.88 23.11
CA GLY A 82 17.73 -25.13 23.63
C GLY A 82 17.67 -26.28 22.62
N LEU A 83 18.04 -26.05 21.36
CA LEU A 83 18.15 -27.09 20.35
C LEU A 83 19.09 -28.20 20.84
N THR A 84 18.67 -29.46 20.67
CA THR A 84 19.41 -30.63 21.15
C THR A 84 19.82 -31.51 19.98
N ILE A 85 21.11 -31.78 19.89
CA ILE A 85 21.73 -32.68 18.91
C ILE A 85 22.03 -33.99 19.63
N ARG A 86 21.33 -35.07 19.26
CA ARG A 86 21.39 -36.37 19.95
C ARG A 86 22.05 -37.42 19.06
N HIS A 87 23.02 -38.15 19.60
CA HIS A 87 23.60 -39.31 18.94
C HIS A 87 22.74 -40.56 19.23
N ASN A 88 22.19 -41.15 18.18
CA ASN A 88 21.26 -42.28 18.24
C ASN A 88 21.92 -43.64 18.00
N ASP A 89 23.16 -43.66 17.52
CA ASP A 89 23.89 -44.91 17.24
C ASP A 89 24.64 -45.43 18.48
N THR A 90 25.14 -46.66 18.37
CA THR A 90 25.89 -47.40 19.38
C THR A 90 27.34 -46.92 19.50
N GLY A 91 28.05 -47.34 20.56
CA GLY A 91 29.47 -47.02 20.76
C GLY A 91 29.76 -45.91 21.78
N VAL A 92 30.92 -45.26 21.64
CA VAL A 92 31.45 -44.29 22.63
C VAL A 92 30.61 -43.03 22.74
N LEU A 93 29.83 -42.68 21.72
CA LEU A 93 28.92 -41.54 21.75
C LEU A 93 27.45 -41.95 21.97
N ALA A 94 27.17 -43.23 22.24
CA ALA A 94 25.80 -43.70 22.46
C ALA A 94 25.09 -42.91 23.57
N GLY A 95 23.96 -42.30 23.22
CA GLY A 95 23.17 -41.47 24.13
C GLY A 95 23.82 -40.12 24.47
N ALA A 96 24.87 -39.71 23.78
CA ALA A 96 25.43 -38.37 23.91
C ALA A 96 24.45 -37.33 23.36
N THR A 97 24.37 -36.20 24.05
CA THR A 97 23.55 -35.05 23.65
C THR A 97 24.39 -33.80 23.68
N VAL A 98 24.26 -32.95 22.67
CA VAL A 98 24.84 -31.60 22.64
C VAL A 98 23.69 -30.61 22.57
N GLN A 99 23.50 -29.81 23.62
CA GLN A 99 22.45 -28.82 23.69
C GLN A 99 23.03 -27.43 23.44
N VAL A 100 22.40 -26.64 22.57
CA VAL A 100 22.68 -25.22 22.42
C VAL A 100 22.03 -24.48 23.58
N THR A 101 22.80 -23.79 24.43
CA THR A 101 22.25 -23.01 25.55
C THR A 101 22.06 -21.54 25.18
N ALA A 102 22.97 -20.99 24.38
CA ALA A 102 22.88 -19.61 23.90
C ALA A 102 23.50 -19.47 22.52
N VAL A 103 23.02 -18.48 21.77
CA VAL A 103 23.57 -18.03 20.49
C VAL A 103 23.79 -16.54 20.59
N ARG A 104 25.01 -16.08 20.33
CA ARG A 104 25.37 -14.66 20.32
C ARG A 104 25.89 -14.29 18.93
N LEU A 105 25.22 -13.36 18.28
CA LEU A 105 25.72 -12.82 17.01
C LEU A 105 26.91 -11.89 17.18
N ILE A 106 27.85 -11.98 16.24
CA ILE A 106 29.03 -11.13 16.12
C ILE A 106 29.02 -10.58 14.67
N PRO A 107 28.33 -9.46 14.43
CA PRO A 107 28.22 -8.91 13.09
C PRO A 107 29.53 -8.26 12.66
N LYS A 108 29.84 -8.39 11.38
CA LYS A 108 31.01 -7.78 10.72
C LYS A 108 30.57 -7.24 9.35
N ALA A 109 31.38 -6.37 8.75
CA ALA A 109 31.08 -5.92 7.41
C ALA A 109 31.27 -7.07 6.40
N GLY A 110 30.22 -7.42 5.66
CA GLY A 110 30.22 -8.54 4.70
C GLY A 110 30.02 -9.93 5.30
N ALA A 111 29.89 -10.03 6.62
CA ALA A 111 29.81 -11.31 7.32
C ALA A 111 28.95 -11.24 8.59
N LEU A 112 28.38 -12.38 8.98
CA LEU A 112 27.74 -12.50 10.28
C LEU A 112 28.29 -13.73 10.97
N ASP A 113 29.10 -13.52 12.00
CA ASP A 113 29.59 -14.62 12.85
C ASP A 113 28.64 -14.84 14.03
N ALA A 114 28.82 -15.97 14.70
CA ALA A 114 28.10 -16.31 15.92
C ALA A 114 29.04 -17.03 16.91
N GLU A 115 28.80 -16.83 18.20
CA GLU A 115 29.32 -17.66 19.28
C GLU A 115 28.17 -18.51 19.83
N LEU A 116 28.38 -19.82 19.88
CA LEU A 116 27.44 -20.78 20.43
C LEU A 116 27.95 -21.23 21.80
N GLU A 117 27.10 -21.11 22.81
CA GLU A 117 27.31 -21.81 24.07
C GLU A 117 26.58 -23.15 24.00
N LEU A 118 27.30 -24.21 24.30
CA LEU A 118 26.84 -25.59 24.15
C LEU A 118 27.09 -26.37 25.44
N VAL A 119 26.28 -27.39 25.71
CA VAL A 119 26.52 -28.36 26.78
C VAL A 119 26.47 -29.75 26.19
N ALA A 120 27.60 -30.45 26.22
CA ALA A 120 27.70 -31.84 25.82
C ALA A 120 27.54 -32.75 27.04
N ALA A 121 26.59 -33.67 27.00
CA ALA A 121 26.27 -34.56 28.11
C ALA A 121 26.21 -36.03 27.68
N LYS A 122 26.66 -36.92 28.56
CA LYS A 122 26.54 -38.39 28.40
C LYS A 122 26.65 -39.09 29.75
N SER A 123 25.65 -39.90 30.14
CA SER A 123 25.74 -40.81 31.31
C SER A 123 26.31 -40.17 32.59
N GLY A 124 25.81 -38.99 32.97
CA GLY A 124 26.26 -38.23 34.16
C GLY A 124 27.45 -37.29 33.93
N LEU A 125 28.13 -37.38 32.78
CA LEU A 125 29.11 -36.40 32.33
C LEU A 125 28.40 -35.18 31.73
N SER A 126 28.87 -33.98 32.05
CA SER A 126 28.43 -32.72 31.44
C SER A 126 29.63 -31.81 31.21
N ILE A 127 29.88 -31.46 29.96
CA ILE A 127 31.00 -30.61 29.54
C ILE A 127 30.42 -29.33 28.90
N PRO A 128 30.64 -28.16 29.50
CA PRO A 128 30.35 -26.89 28.85
C PRO A 128 31.33 -26.68 27.69
N LEU A 129 30.79 -26.31 26.54
CA LEU A 129 31.50 -26.09 25.30
C LEU A 129 31.17 -24.70 24.76
N LYS A 130 32.13 -24.09 24.08
CA LYS A 130 31.93 -22.91 23.25
C LYS A 130 32.23 -23.28 21.81
N ALA A 131 31.47 -22.77 20.87
CA ALA A 131 31.80 -22.89 19.46
C ALA A 131 31.78 -21.52 18.77
N ALA A 132 32.84 -21.22 18.02
CA ALA A 132 32.77 -20.17 17.02
C ALA A 132 31.99 -20.71 15.82
N ALA A 133 31.16 -19.87 15.20
CA ALA A 133 30.36 -20.23 14.04
C ALA A 133 30.27 -19.04 13.07
N SER A 134 30.02 -19.34 11.80
CA SER A 134 29.64 -18.35 10.80
C SER A 134 28.20 -18.56 10.36
N ILE A 135 27.51 -17.49 10.02
CA ILE A 135 26.19 -17.54 9.40
C ILE A 135 26.38 -17.34 7.90
N THR A 136 26.07 -18.39 7.15
CA THR A 136 26.25 -18.43 5.70
C THR A 136 24.91 -18.46 4.99
N PHE A 137 24.84 -17.75 3.86
CA PHE A 137 23.70 -17.79 2.96
C PHE A 137 23.73 -19.05 2.11
N GLN A 138 22.70 -19.88 2.20
CA GLN A 138 22.59 -21.13 1.42
C GLN A 138 21.79 -20.95 0.12
N GLY A 139 20.99 -19.89 0.04
CA GLY A 139 20.20 -19.59 -1.15
C GLY A 139 18.79 -19.14 -0.82
N ILE A 140 18.09 -18.76 -1.88
CA ILE A 140 16.65 -18.50 -1.87
C ILE A 140 16.02 -19.51 -2.81
N ALA A 141 15.27 -20.45 -2.24
CA ALA A 141 14.64 -21.52 -2.99
C ALA A 141 13.13 -21.37 -2.95
N LYS A 142 12.48 -21.62 -4.08
CA LYS A 142 11.03 -21.71 -4.15
C LYS A 142 10.62 -23.17 -3.91
N PRO A 143 10.06 -23.53 -2.75
CA PRO A 143 9.82 -24.94 -2.41
C PRO A 143 8.73 -25.58 -3.29
N ALA A 144 7.82 -24.78 -3.83
CA ALA A 144 6.81 -25.18 -4.80
C ALA A 144 6.35 -23.97 -5.65
N PRO A 145 5.82 -24.14 -6.87
CA PRO A 145 5.42 -23.03 -7.76
C PRO A 145 4.48 -22.00 -7.11
N ASP A 146 3.60 -22.45 -6.22
CA ASP A 146 2.56 -21.64 -5.57
C ASP A 146 2.92 -21.20 -4.14
N ARG A 147 4.13 -21.55 -3.66
CA ARG A 147 4.60 -21.14 -2.33
C ARG A 147 5.62 -20.02 -2.43
N ASP A 148 5.60 -19.12 -1.48
CA ASP A 148 6.58 -18.05 -1.36
C ASP A 148 8.00 -18.65 -1.23
N PRO A 149 9.02 -18.00 -1.82
CA PRO A 149 10.38 -18.45 -1.64
C PRO A 149 10.83 -18.36 -0.19
N VAL A 150 11.77 -19.22 0.14
CA VAL A 150 12.36 -19.34 1.46
C VAL A 150 13.84 -19.00 1.34
N LEU A 151 14.24 -17.95 2.05
CA LEU A 151 15.64 -17.69 2.37
C LEU A 151 16.11 -18.74 3.36
N THR A 152 17.22 -19.39 3.03
CA THR A 152 17.88 -20.33 3.94
C THR A 152 19.22 -19.76 4.36
N LEU A 153 19.36 -19.52 5.66
CA LEU A 153 20.63 -19.20 6.31
C LEU A 153 21.07 -20.42 7.10
N ARG A 154 22.37 -20.63 7.25
CA ARG A 154 22.91 -21.75 8.01
C ARG A 154 23.89 -21.24 9.05
N ILE A 155 23.77 -21.77 10.27
CA ILE A 155 24.78 -21.58 11.31
C ILE A 155 25.80 -22.70 11.17
N GLU A 156 27.02 -22.36 10.78
CA GLU A 156 28.10 -23.31 10.54
C GLU A 156 29.19 -23.17 11.61
N PRO A 157 29.29 -24.11 12.57
CA PRO A 157 30.37 -24.08 13.56
C PRO A 157 31.73 -24.26 12.90
N THR A 158 32.63 -23.34 13.19
CA THR A 158 34.00 -23.30 12.67
C THR A 158 34.97 -23.93 13.66
N GLU A 159 34.86 -23.65 14.95
CA GLU A 159 35.80 -24.11 15.97
C GLU A 159 35.07 -24.45 17.26
N PHE A 160 35.55 -25.47 17.99
CA PHE A 160 34.99 -25.90 19.27
C PHE A 160 36.05 -25.81 20.36
N PHE A 161 35.66 -25.26 21.51
CA PHE A 161 36.51 -25.08 22.67
C PHE A 161 35.82 -25.64 23.90
N PRO A 162 36.51 -26.43 24.74
CA PRO A 162 35.98 -26.75 26.04
C PRO A 162 35.98 -25.48 26.91
N ASN A 163 34.82 -25.16 27.52
CA ASN A 163 34.66 -24.00 28.38
C ASN A 163 34.74 -24.39 29.85
N VAL A 164 35.82 -25.09 30.21
CA VAL A 164 36.14 -25.43 31.60
C VAL A 164 37.02 -24.33 32.18
N GLY A 165 36.63 -23.81 33.35
CA GLY A 165 37.51 -22.96 34.15
C GLY A 165 38.81 -23.69 34.49
N HIS A 166 39.80 -22.98 35.06
CA HIS A 166 41.18 -23.43 35.33
C HIS A 166 41.38 -24.74 36.13
N GLY A 167 40.34 -25.55 36.39
CA GLY A 167 40.43 -26.90 36.92
C GLY A 167 40.94 -27.92 35.89
N VAL A 168 41.49 -29.02 36.40
CA VAL A 168 42.07 -30.11 35.61
C VAL A 168 40.97 -30.81 34.80
N PHE A 169 41.02 -30.66 33.48
CA PHE A 169 40.21 -31.44 32.54
C PHE A 169 40.63 -32.92 32.62
N GLY A 170 39.80 -33.76 33.25
CA GLY A 170 40.10 -35.16 33.56
C GLY A 170 40.27 -36.03 32.32
N ALA A 171 40.90 -37.20 32.47
CA ALA A 171 41.20 -38.10 31.36
C ALA A 171 39.92 -38.62 30.64
N VAL A 172 38.83 -38.83 31.38
CA VAL A 172 37.53 -39.26 30.84
C VAL A 172 36.87 -38.15 30.02
N GLU A 173 36.90 -36.91 30.52
CA GLU A 173 36.40 -35.72 29.82
C GLU A 173 37.17 -35.46 28.53
N ARG A 174 38.51 -35.58 28.58
CA ARG A 174 39.37 -35.48 27.40
C ARG A 174 39.01 -36.53 26.35
N SER A 175 38.91 -37.80 26.75
CA SER A 175 38.61 -38.91 25.83
C SER A 175 37.21 -38.77 25.19
N PHE A 176 36.22 -38.36 25.97
CA PHE A 176 34.89 -38.07 25.45
C PHE A 176 34.93 -36.89 24.47
N PHE A 177 35.58 -35.79 24.85
CA PHE A 177 35.71 -34.60 24.00
C PHE A 177 36.44 -34.88 22.68
N THR A 178 37.57 -35.59 22.72
CA THR A 178 38.37 -35.93 21.52
C THR A 178 37.62 -36.86 20.56
N THR A 179 36.67 -37.64 21.07
CA THR A 179 35.78 -38.49 20.24
C THR A 179 34.58 -37.70 19.73
N LEU A 180 33.99 -36.85 20.56
CA LEU A 180 32.78 -36.08 20.27
C LEU A 180 33.01 -35.06 19.14
N ILE A 181 34.07 -34.25 19.23
CA ILE A 181 34.22 -33.09 18.33
C ILE A 181 34.37 -33.48 16.86
N PRO A 182 35.22 -34.46 16.46
CA PRO A 182 35.33 -34.85 15.07
C PRO A 182 34.00 -35.37 14.50
N ASP A 183 33.28 -36.18 15.27
CA ASP A 183 32.01 -36.78 14.84
C ASP A 183 30.89 -35.73 14.73
N LEU A 184 30.80 -34.85 15.74
CA LEU A 184 29.89 -33.70 15.73
C LEU A 184 30.20 -32.74 14.57
N ALA A 185 31.48 -32.49 14.27
CA ALA A 185 31.88 -31.63 13.16
C ALA A 185 31.46 -32.21 11.81
N VAL A 186 31.51 -33.53 11.62
CA VAL A 186 31.01 -34.19 10.40
C VAL A 186 29.49 -34.07 10.31
N ALA A 187 28.76 -34.29 11.41
CA ALA A 187 27.31 -34.15 11.44
C ALA A 187 26.84 -32.72 11.12
N LEU A 188 27.53 -31.73 11.68
CA LEU A 188 27.26 -30.32 11.47
C LEU A 188 27.79 -29.79 10.13
N ALA A 189 28.67 -30.54 9.45
CA ALA A 189 29.11 -30.22 8.09
C ALA A 189 28.02 -30.49 7.04
N ASN A 190 26.99 -31.29 7.34
CA ASN A 190 25.85 -31.48 6.44
C ASN A 190 25.12 -30.13 6.20
N PRO A 191 24.84 -29.78 4.93
CA PRO A 191 24.24 -28.49 4.58
C PRO A 191 22.86 -28.25 5.19
N HIS A 192 22.15 -29.30 5.57
CA HIS A 192 20.80 -29.20 6.10
C HIS A 192 20.72 -29.02 7.62
N THR A 193 21.85 -29.07 8.31
CA THR A 193 21.89 -28.98 9.77
C THR A 193 21.97 -27.52 10.23
N LEU A 194 21.16 -27.12 11.22
CA LEU A 194 21.08 -25.75 11.77
C LEU A 194 20.69 -24.69 10.72
N GLU A 195 19.70 -25.00 9.88
CA GLU A 195 19.10 -24.05 8.95
C GLU A 195 18.10 -23.12 9.66
N LEU A 196 18.11 -21.86 9.25
CA LEU A 196 17.12 -20.85 9.58
C LEU A 196 16.36 -20.53 8.30
N HIS A 197 15.04 -20.63 8.37
CA HIS A 197 14.16 -20.37 7.24
C HIS A 197 13.40 -19.07 7.45
N LEU A 198 13.45 -18.20 6.45
CA LEU A 198 12.64 -16.99 6.40
C LEU A 198 11.83 -16.98 5.11
N GLN A 199 10.50 -16.90 5.23
CA GLN A 199 9.62 -16.75 4.08
C GLN A 199 9.71 -15.32 3.56
N LEU A 200 9.87 -15.18 2.25
CA LEU A 200 9.98 -13.89 1.57
C LEU A 200 8.88 -13.75 0.51
N PRO A 201 8.12 -12.64 0.47
CA PRO A 201 7.13 -12.43 -0.58
C PRO A 201 7.80 -12.18 -1.94
N ASP A 202 7.57 -13.03 -2.95
CA ASP A 202 8.16 -12.86 -4.30
C ASP A 202 7.27 -12.14 -5.30
N ARG A 203 6.10 -11.69 -4.86
CA ARG A 203 5.14 -11.02 -5.74
C ARG A 203 4.25 -10.06 -4.98
N VAL A 204 3.85 -9.02 -5.69
CA VAL A 204 2.75 -8.12 -5.35
C VAL A 204 1.64 -8.43 -6.35
N ASP A 205 0.49 -8.87 -5.84
CA ASP A 205 -0.71 -9.14 -6.60
C ASP A 205 -1.81 -8.13 -6.28
N ILE A 206 -2.38 -7.54 -7.34
CA ILE A 206 -3.55 -6.66 -7.23
C ILE A 206 -4.71 -7.39 -7.91
N PRO A 207 -5.65 -7.97 -7.14
CA PRO A 207 -6.81 -8.61 -7.72
C PRO A 207 -7.67 -7.56 -8.45
N LEU A 208 -8.08 -7.91 -9.66
CA LEU A 208 -9.06 -7.18 -10.45
C LEU A 208 -10.37 -7.95 -10.42
N GLY A 209 -11.47 -7.22 -10.37
CA GLY A 209 -12.80 -7.77 -10.34
C GLY A 209 -13.67 -6.95 -9.41
N LEU A 210 -14.87 -6.68 -9.87
CA LEU A 210 -15.87 -6.00 -9.06
C LEU A 210 -17.18 -6.72 -9.34
N GLN A 211 -17.84 -7.18 -8.30
CA GLN A 211 -19.24 -7.57 -8.38
C GLN A 211 -19.93 -7.01 -7.16
N LYS A 212 -20.67 -5.92 -7.36
CA LYS A 212 -21.36 -5.23 -6.29
C LYS A 212 -22.81 -5.00 -6.69
N GLN A 213 -23.73 -5.45 -5.84
CA GLN A 213 -25.13 -5.06 -5.93
C GLN A 213 -25.40 -3.98 -4.90
N GLN A 214 -26.05 -2.91 -5.30
CA GLN A 214 -26.37 -1.79 -4.42
C GLN A 214 -27.76 -1.26 -4.74
N THR A 215 -28.48 -0.89 -3.70
CA THR A 215 -29.76 -0.18 -3.80
C THR A 215 -29.55 1.24 -3.33
N VAL A 216 -29.96 2.20 -4.16
CA VAL A 216 -29.88 3.63 -3.84
C VAL A 216 -31.29 4.18 -3.76
N SER A 217 -31.57 4.91 -2.69
CA SER A 217 -32.84 5.60 -2.51
C SER A 217 -32.97 6.76 -3.48
N VAL A 218 -34.13 6.88 -4.12
CA VAL A 218 -34.48 7.96 -5.05
C VAL A 218 -35.74 8.69 -4.54
N ASN A 219 -36.02 9.87 -5.09
CA ASN A 219 -37.18 10.69 -4.73
C ASN A 219 -37.33 10.93 -3.21
N GLY A 220 -36.25 11.42 -2.57
CA GLY A 220 -36.24 11.74 -1.14
C GLY A 220 -36.47 10.54 -0.21
N GLY A 221 -36.26 9.30 -0.69
CA GLY A 221 -36.43 8.07 0.10
C GLY A 221 -37.72 7.30 -0.17
N SER A 222 -38.61 7.81 -1.01
CA SER A 222 -39.89 7.15 -1.33
C SER A 222 -39.82 6.09 -2.44
N GLY A 223 -38.71 6.04 -3.17
CA GLY A 223 -38.40 4.99 -4.15
C GLY A 223 -36.97 4.50 -4.00
N SER A 224 -36.64 3.41 -4.68
CA SER A 224 -35.26 2.92 -4.74
C SER A 224 -34.94 2.29 -6.10
N VAL A 225 -33.67 2.36 -6.49
CA VAL A 225 -33.14 1.68 -7.68
C VAL A 225 -32.02 0.76 -7.24
N SER A 226 -32.15 -0.52 -7.59
CA SER A 226 -31.11 -1.52 -7.40
C SER A 226 -30.31 -1.68 -8.67
N PHE A 227 -28.98 -1.69 -8.58
CA PHE A 227 -28.09 -1.95 -9.71
C PHE A 227 -26.99 -2.94 -9.34
N LYS A 228 -26.51 -3.63 -10.36
CA LYS A 228 -25.33 -4.50 -10.32
C LYS A 228 -24.19 -3.81 -11.07
N ALA A 229 -23.10 -3.54 -10.37
CA ALA A 229 -21.83 -3.11 -10.93
C ALA A 229 -20.92 -4.33 -11.13
N THR A 230 -20.32 -4.44 -12.31
CA THR A 230 -19.46 -5.56 -12.71
C THR A 230 -18.17 -5.05 -13.36
N MET A 231 -17.03 -5.65 -13.01
CA MET A 231 -15.75 -5.48 -13.70
C MET A 231 -15.17 -6.87 -13.92
N MET A 232 -14.56 -7.09 -15.08
CA MET A 232 -13.98 -8.38 -15.44
C MET A 232 -12.94 -8.83 -14.40
N GLU A 233 -12.99 -10.10 -14.01
CA GLU A 233 -12.02 -10.68 -13.09
C GLU A 233 -10.63 -10.76 -13.73
N GLY A 234 -9.60 -10.61 -12.90
CA GLY A 234 -8.21 -10.73 -13.31
C GLY A 234 -7.27 -10.41 -12.17
N SER A 235 -5.99 -10.25 -12.46
CA SER A 235 -5.03 -9.74 -11.50
C SER A 235 -3.87 -9.05 -12.21
N ILE A 236 -3.26 -8.09 -11.52
CA ILE A 236 -1.96 -7.55 -11.88
C ILE A 236 -0.95 -8.21 -10.97
N VAL A 237 0.04 -8.87 -11.57
CA VAL A 237 1.10 -9.53 -10.82
C VAL A 237 2.41 -8.86 -11.13
N GLN A 238 3.09 -8.38 -10.10
CA GLN A 238 4.46 -7.91 -10.17
C GLN A 238 5.34 -8.81 -9.32
N ARG A 239 6.27 -9.51 -9.98
CA ARG A 239 7.20 -10.42 -9.31
C ARG A 239 8.50 -9.71 -8.96
N ILE A 240 9.11 -10.14 -7.87
CA ILE A 240 10.36 -9.67 -7.29
C ILE A 240 11.31 -10.87 -7.24
N ALA A 241 12.51 -10.70 -7.79
CA ALA A 241 13.63 -11.61 -7.63
C ALA A 241 14.54 -11.04 -6.55
N TYR A 242 14.71 -11.77 -5.46
CA TYR A 242 15.69 -11.43 -4.44
C TYR A 242 17.09 -11.79 -4.91
N GLU A 243 18.02 -10.88 -4.66
CA GLU A 243 19.45 -11.11 -4.86
C GLU A 243 20.10 -11.67 -3.59
N GLY A 244 21.43 -11.79 -3.58
CA GLY A 244 22.18 -12.23 -2.40
C GLY A 244 22.09 -11.22 -1.24
N PRO A 245 22.12 -11.69 0.01
CA PRO A 245 22.06 -10.83 1.18
C PRO A 245 23.28 -9.92 1.28
N ILE A 246 23.09 -8.75 1.88
CA ILE A 246 24.20 -7.88 2.28
C ILE A 246 24.29 -7.93 3.81
N PHE A 247 25.39 -8.52 4.28
CA PHE A 247 25.72 -8.56 5.70
C PHE A 247 26.43 -7.29 6.12
N SER A 248 26.00 -6.69 7.23
CA SER A 248 26.60 -5.50 7.81
C SER A 248 26.72 -5.61 9.32
N GLU A 249 27.47 -4.70 9.92
CA GLU A 249 27.60 -4.60 11.39
C GLU A 249 26.26 -4.36 12.10
N LYS A 250 25.26 -3.80 11.38
CA LYS A 250 23.95 -3.44 11.95
C LYS A 250 22.87 -4.48 11.69
N GLY A 251 23.08 -5.42 10.78
CA GLY A 251 22.06 -6.37 10.35
C GLY A 251 22.24 -6.88 8.92
N ILE A 252 21.18 -7.48 8.38
CA ILE A 252 21.15 -8.09 7.05
C ILE A 252 20.14 -7.36 6.17
N TRP A 253 20.58 -6.96 4.98
CA TRP A 253 19.71 -6.50 3.90
C TRP A 253 19.38 -7.64 2.95
N LEU A 254 18.10 -7.80 2.65
CA LEU A 254 17.57 -8.67 1.59
C LEU A 254 16.97 -7.77 0.51
N LEU A 255 17.61 -7.69 -0.65
CA LEU A 255 17.24 -6.75 -1.71
C LEU A 255 16.65 -7.47 -2.91
N GLY A 256 15.65 -6.86 -3.53
CA GLY A 256 14.90 -7.44 -4.63
C GLY A 256 14.83 -6.54 -5.85
N ARG A 257 14.80 -7.16 -7.03
CA ARG A 257 14.57 -6.51 -8.32
C ARG A 257 13.32 -7.03 -9.00
N LEU A 258 12.68 -6.20 -9.82
CA LEU A 258 11.55 -6.62 -10.64
C LEU A 258 12.01 -7.70 -11.62
N SER A 259 11.23 -8.78 -11.72
CA SER A 259 11.55 -9.89 -12.61
C SER A 259 10.28 -10.54 -13.15
N ASP A 260 10.10 -10.58 -14.47
CA ASP A 260 8.97 -11.30 -15.07
C ASP A 260 9.05 -12.82 -14.84
N ARG A 261 10.27 -13.34 -14.66
CA ARG A 261 10.53 -14.77 -14.45
C ARG A 261 10.49 -15.19 -12.97
N GLY A 262 10.38 -14.24 -12.03
CA GLY A 262 10.49 -14.49 -10.60
C GLY A 262 11.94 -14.68 -10.14
N THR A 263 12.13 -15.35 -9.01
CA THR A 263 13.43 -15.59 -8.36
C THR A 263 14.38 -16.33 -9.30
N ARG A 264 15.60 -15.82 -9.46
CA ARG A 264 16.70 -16.52 -10.15
C ARG A 264 17.71 -16.98 -9.09
N PRO A 265 18.28 -18.19 -9.21
CA PRO A 265 19.36 -18.60 -8.32
C PRO A 265 20.54 -17.64 -8.49
N VAL A 266 20.84 -16.85 -7.46
CA VAL A 266 22.06 -16.04 -7.43
C VAL A 266 23.20 -17.01 -7.18
N THR A 267 24.10 -17.14 -8.16
CA THR A 267 25.19 -18.11 -8.07
C THR A 267 26.48 -17.35 -7.76
N PRO A 268 27.14 -17.61 -6.63
CA PRO A 268 28.46 -17.05 -6.37
C PRO A 268 29.43 -17.52 -7.45
N ARG A 269 30.53 -16.80 -7.63
CA ARG A 269 31.65 -17.28 -8.45
C ARG A 269 32.20 -18.58 -7.86
N LYS A 270 33.05 -19.29 -8.60
CA LYS A 270 33.72 -20.49 -8.03
C LYS A 270 34.88 -20.05 -7.13
N PRO A 271 34.97 -20.56 -5.89
CA PRO A 271 36.07 -20.25 -4.99
C PRO A 271 37.38 -20.82 -5.55
N PRO A 272 38.54 -20.17 -5.29
CA PRO A 272 39.84 -20.74 -5.60
C PRO A 272 40.02 -22.15 -5.03
N THR A 273 40.65 -23.03 -5.81
CA THR A 273 40.89 -24.41 -5.38
C THR A 273 41.98 -24.49 -4.31
N ASP A 274 43.02 -23.66 -4.44
CA ASP A 274 44.14 -23.56 -3.50
C ASP A 274 43.76 -22.82 -2.22
N ARG A 275 44.14 -23.38 -1.06
CA ARG A 275 43.75 -22.86 0.27
C ARG A 275 44.43 -21.53 0.59
N ALA A 276 45.72 -21.38 0.27
CA ALA A 276 46.47 -20.16 0.58
C ALA A 276 46.05 -18.99 -0.32
N GLU A 277 45.68 -19.28 -1.57
CA GLU A 277 45.03 -18.32 -2.46
C GLU A 277 43.63 -17.94 -1.95
N LEU A 278 42.81 -18.92 -1.55
CA LEU A 278 41.48 -18.68 -1.01
C LEU A 278 41.52 -17.74 0.22
N GLN A 279 42.40 -18.01 1.19
CA GLN A 279 42.57 -17.15 2.36
C GLN A 279 42.94 -15.70 1.99
N ARG A 280 43.87 -15.51 1.04
CA ARG A 280 44.24 -14.16 0.56
C ARG A 280 43.08 -13.46 -0.14
N LYS A 281 42.30 -14.17 -0.95
CA LYS A 281 41.13 -13.59 -1.64
C LYS A 281 39.99 -13.26 -0.70
N VAL A 282 39.77 -14.06 0.34
CA VAL A 282 38.82 -13.73 1.42
C VAL A 282 39.19 -12.40 2.05
N ALA A 283 40.42 -12.24 2.54
CA ALA A 283 40.87 -11.00 3.19
C ALA A 283 40.75 -9.77 2.27
N ALA A 284 41.09 -9.91 0.99
CA ALA A 284 40.96 -8.83 0.02
C ALA A 284 39.49 -8.44 -0.22
N LEU A 285 38.59 -9.42 -0.28
CA LEU A 285 37.17 -9.22 -0.53
C LEU A 285 36.46 -8.63 0.69
N GLU A 286 36.80 -9.09 1.89
CA GLU A 286 36.36 -8.49 3.16
C GLU A 286 36.70 -7.00 3.23
N ALA A 287 37.94 -6.62 2.91
CA ALA A 287 38.38 -5.22 2.91
C ALA A 287 37.61 -4.37 1.89
N ALA A 288 37.38 -4.91 0.69
CA ALA A 288 36.61 -4.24 -0.36
C ALA A 288 35.14 -4.03 0.04
N VAL A 289 34.49 -5.08 0.54
CA VAL A 289 33.09 -5.03 1.01
C VAL A 289 32.95 -4.07 2.20
N SER A 290 33.87 -4.14 3.17
CA SER A 290 33.88 -3.24 4.33
C SER A 290 33.95 -1.76 3.93
N THR A 291 34.78 -1.46 2.92
CA THR A 291 34.93 -0.08 2.42
C THR A 291 33.63 0.43 1.77
N GLN A 292 32.90 -0.43 1.05
CA GLN A 292 31.63 -0.06 0.41
C GLN A 292 30.48 0.09 1.42
N LEU A 293 30.47 -0.74 2.47
CA LEU A 293 29.48 -0.73 3.55
C LEU A 293 29.70 0.38 4.59
N ALA A 294 30.79 1.14 4.49
CA ALA A 294 31.08 2.26 5.40
C ALA A 294 30.05 3.40 5.29
N SER A 295 29.23 3.43 4.23
CA SER A 295 28.09 4.34 4.12
C SER A 295 26.92 3.91 5.02
N SER A 296 26.21 4.87 5.61
CA SER A 296 25.23 4.61 6.68
C SER A 296 24.09 3.68 6.24
N LEU A 297 24.18 2.40 6.63
CA LEU A 297 23.07 1.46 6.55
C LEU A 297 22.06 1.71 7.67
N SER A 298 20.82 1.28 7.45
CA SER A 298 19.73 1.41 8.42
C SER A 298 20.10 0.79 9.78
N THR A 299 19.49 1.32 10.84
CA THR A 299 19.72 0.90 12.23
C THR A 299 18.53 0.18 12.84
N ALA A 300 17.40 0.15 12.14
CA ALA A 300 16.16 -0.47 12.60
C ALA A 300 15.58 -1.31 11.46
N SER A 301 14.95 -2.44 11.79
CA SER A 301 14.30 -3.28 10.78
C SER A 301 13.32 -2.48 9.93
N GLU A 302 13.41 -2.63 8.61
CA GLU A 302 12.63 -1.84 7.67
C GLU A 302 12.28 -2.59 6.40
N LEU A 303 11.09 -2.31 5.86
CA LEU A 303 10.65 -2.72 4.55
C LEU A 303 10.77 -1.52 3.60
N TYR A 304 11.46 -1.74 2.49
CA TYR A 304 11.65 -0.74 1.45
C TYR A 304 10.85 -1.11 0.20
N ILE A 305 10.08 -0.13 -0.30
CA ILE A 305 9.29 -0.23 -1.54
C ILE A 305 9.86 0.80 -2.52
N GLY A 306 10.63 0.36 -3.50
CA GLY A 306 11.27 1.26 -4.47
C GLY A 306 10.26 1.93 -5.40
N LYS A 307 10.57 3.14 -5.87
CA LYS A 307 9.71 3.89 -6.80
C LYS A 307 9.44 3.13 -8.10
N SER A 308 10.43 2.38 -8.58
CA SER A 308 10.37 1.55 -9.77
C SER A 308 9.31 0.44 -9.67
N LEU A 309 9.15 -0.18 -8.49
CA LEU A 309 8.09 -1.16 -8.23
C LEU A 309 6.70 -0.53 -8.42
N LEU A 310 6.48 0.67 -7.87
CA LEU A 310 5.22 1.39 -8.00
C LEU A 310 4.96 1.87 -9.42
N LEU A 311 5.99 2.40 -10.10
CA LEU A 311 5.91 2.81 -11.49
C LEU A 311 5.62 1.62 -12.42
N SER A 312 6.20 0.45 -12.17
CA SER A 312 5.91 -0.78 -12.90
C SER A 312 4.46 -1.26 -12.69
N LEU A 313 3.96 -1.22 -11.46
CA LEU A 313 2.56 -1.54 -11.16
C LEU A 313 1.60 -0.59 -11.87
N ALA A 314 1.91 0.72 -11.88
CA ALA A 314 1.14 1.72 -12.60
C ALA A 314 1.16 1.52 -14.13
N GLU A 315 2.32 1.16 -14.68
CA GLU A 315 2.46 0.85 -16.10
C GLU A 315 1.66 -0.40 -16.48
N LYS A 316 1.65 -1.42 -15.63
CA LYS A 316 0.79 -2.59 -15.79
C LYS A 316 -0.68 -2.21 -15.75
N LEU A 317 -1.11 -1.35 -14.82
CA LEU A 317 -2.48 -0.81 -14.77
C LEU A 317 -2.85 -0.08 -16.08
N ARG A 318 -1.95 0.76 -16.60
CA ARG A 318 -2.14 1.51 -17.84
C ARG A 318 -2.26 0.63 -19.08
N THR A 319 -1.44 -0.42 -19.14
CA THR A 319 -1.37 -1.34 -20.29
C THR A 319 -2.40 -2.47 -20.24
N LEU A 320 -3.22 -2.55 -19.18
CA LEU A 320 -4.34 -3.48 -19.12
C LEU A 320 -5.28 -3.31 -20.31
N ASP A 321 -5.83 -4.43 -20.78
CA ASP A 321 -6.93 -4.44 -21.75
C ASP A 321 -8.05 -3.52 -21.29
N ALA A 322 -8.60 -2.71 -22.20
CA ALA A 322 -9.65 -1.75 -21.85
C ALA A 322 -10.88 -2.42 -21.20
N SER A 323 -11.20 -3.66 -21.58
CA SER A 323 -12.28 -4.44 -20.96
C SER A 323 -12.06 -4.75 -19.48
N LYS A 324 -10.80 -4.87 -19.04
CA LYS A 324 -10.43 -5.09 -17.63
C LYS A 324 -10.35 -3.80 -16.82
N ARG A 325 -10.46 -2.65 -17.50
CA ARG A 325 -10.54 -1.31 -16.91
C ARG A 325 -11.95 -0.71 -16.99
N ARG A 326 -12.94 -1.52 -17.41
CA ARG A 326 -14.34 -1.10 -17.57
C ARG A 326 -15.19 -1.63 -16.42
N VAL A 327 -15.88 -0.73 -15.74
CA VAL A 327 -16.97 -1.07 -14.82
C VAL A 327 -18.30 -0.90 -15.55
N SER A 328 -19.08 -1.97 -15.63
CA SER A 328 -20.41 -1.99 -16.24
C SER A 328 -21.50 -2.03 -15.17
N PHE A 329 -22.51 -1.18 -15.31
CA PHE A 329 -23.66 -1.06 -14.43
C PHE A 329 -24.89 -1.55 -15.18
N VAL A 330 -25.72 -2.35 -14.53
CA VAL A 330 -27.03 -2.75 -15.04
C VAL A 330 -28.03 -2.65 -13.90
N THR A 331 -29.16 -1.97 -14.11
CA THR A 331 -30.25 -1.98 -13.14
C THR A 331 -30.78 -3.39 -12.98
N THR A 332 -31.22 -3.74 -11.77
CA THR A 332 -31.72 -5.08 -11.43
C THR A 332 -33.10 -5.04 -10.79
N GLY A 333 -33.56 -3.86 -10.40
CA GLY A 333 -34.85 -3.68 -9.76
C GLY A 333 -35.13 -2.22 -9.44
N GLN A 334 -36.41 -1.93 -9.24
CA GLN A 334 -36.89 -0.66 -8.74
C GLN A 334 -38.03 -0.89 -7.74
N SER A 335 -38.13 0.00 -6.75
CA SER A 335 -39.34 0.19 -5.96
C SER A 335 -39.79 1.66 -6.00
N GLY A 336 -41.10 1.89 -5.95
CA GLY A 336 -41.66 3.25 -6.03
C GLY A 336 -41.43 3.92 -7.39
N TYR A 337 -41.29 5.24 -7.40
CA TYR A 337 -41.11 6.06 -8.60
C TYR A 337 -39.74 6.75 -8.58
N LEU A 338 -39.12 6.94 -9.75
CA LEU A 338 -37.86 7.66 -9.90
C LEU A 338 -38.03 9.15 -9.57
N ALA A 339 -39.12 9.73 -10.06
CA ALA A 339 -39.57 11.08 -9.78
C ALA A 339 -41.07 11.13 -10.06
N GLY A 340 -41.80 12.02 -9.38
CA GLY A 340 -43.20 12.22 -9.71
C GLY A 340 -43.80 13.41 -9.00
N HIS A 341 -44.81 14.00 -9.63
CA HIS A 341 -45.61 15.06 -9.03
C HIS A 341 -47.07 14.69 -9.20
N ARG A 342 -47.83 14.77 -8.10
CA ARG A 342 -49.25 14.49 -8.09
C ARG A 342 -49.97 15.67 -7.47
N GLN A 343 -50.89 16.25 -8.22
CA GLN A 343 -51.72 17.35 -7.78
C GLN A 343 -53.16 16.85 -7.64
N SER A 344 -53.70 16.96 -6.43
CA SER A 344 -55.12 16.71 -6.18
C SER A 344 -55.91 17.95 -6.59
N MET A 345 -56.87 17.79 -7.51
CA MET A 345 -57.76 18.86 -7.96
C MET A 345 -59.17 18.72 -7.35
N GLY A 346 -59.28 18.10 -6.18
CA GLY A 346 -60.56 17.93 -5.47
C GLY A 346 -61.54 17.08 -6.28
N VAL A 347 -62.71 17.64 -6.60
CA VAL A 347 -63.83 16.95 -7.29
C VAL A 347 -63.47 16.51 -8.72
N LEU A 348 -62.45 17.13 -9.31
CA LEU A 348 -62.00 16.86 -10.69
C LEU A 348 -61.01 15.67 -10.77
N GLY A 349 -60.63 15.06 -9.64
CA GLY A 349 -59.70 13.94 -9.59
C GLY A 349 -58.24 14.35 -9.41
N ASN A 350 -57.34 13.38 -9.52
CA ASN A 350 -55.89 13.58 -9.37
C ASN A 350 -55.25 13.65 -10.76
N VAL A 351 -54.42 14.68 -10.99
CA VAL A 351 -53.51 14.73 -12.13
C VAL A 351 -52.12 14.45 -11.63
N GLY A 352 -51.37 13.61 -12.33
CA GLY A 352 -50.01 13.29 -11.91
C GLY A 352 -49.15 12.80 -13.06
N VAL A 353 -47.86 13.06 -12.94
CA VAL A 353 -46.83 12.46 -13.80
C VAL A 353 -45.89 11.69 -12.89
N GLN A 354 -45.68 10.43 -13.20
CA GLN A 354 -44.77 9.54 -12.49
C GLN A 354 -43.79 8.92 -13.47
N ALA A 355 -42.51 8.99 -13.16
CA ALA A 355 -41.45 8.36 -13.91
C ALA A 355 -41.04 7.04 -13.22
N VAL A 356 -41.03 5.95 -13.99
CA VAL A 356 -40.50 4.64 -13.57
C VAL A 356 -39.53 4.12 -14.62
N LEU A 357 -38.60 3.24 -14.25
CA LEU A 357 -37.88 2.44 -15.23
C LEU A 357 -38.88 1.60 -16.01
N LEU A 358 -38.65 1.46 -17.32
CA LEU A 358 -39.53 0.69 -18.19
C LEU A 358 -39.54 -0.81 -17.81
N ASP A 359 -38.38 -1.34 -17.45
CA ASP A 359 -38.15 -2.69 -16.92
C ASP A 359 -36.96 -2.69 -15.94
N ASN A 360 -36.72 -3.83 -15.28
CA ASN A 360 -35.68 -3.92 -14.25
C ASN A 360 -34.26 -3.72 -14.81
N ASP A 361 -34.02 -4.04 -16.08
CA ASP A 361 -32.75 -3.94 -16.82
C ASP A 361 -32.67 -2.71 -17.76
N SER A 362 -33.59 -1.76 -17.59
CA SER A 362 -33.71 -0.57 -18.44
C SER A 362 -32.58 0.43 -18.32
N GLY A 363 -31.80 0.37 -17.25
CA GLY A 363 -30.64 1.21 -17.02
C GLY A 363 -29.34 0.45 -17.22
N THR A 364 -28.50 0.93 -18.14
CA THR A 364 -27.16 0.44 -18.36
C THR A 364 -26.15 1.57 -18.26
N GLY A 365 -24.96 1.27 -17.79
CA GLY A 365 -23.86 2.23 -17.68
C GLY A 365 -22.51 1.56 -17.86
N GLN A 366 -21.54 2.31 -18.32
CA GLN A 366 -20.15 1.89 -18.45
C GLN A 366 -19.26 3.04 -18.01
N VAL A 367 -18.27 2.75 -17.17
CA VAL A 367 -17.20 3.66 -16.81
C VAL A 367 -15.90 3.02 -17.25
N ASP A 368 -15.25 3.66 -18.21
CA ASP A 368 -13.92 3.29 -18.73
C ASP A 368 -12.86 4.08 -17.97
N PHE A 369 -11.97 3.39 -17.26
CA PHE A 369 -10.84 4.00 -16.58
C PHE A 369 -9.59 3.98 -17.48
N ASP A 370 -8.97 5.15 -17.61
CA ASP A 370 -7.67 5.31 -18.25
C ASP A 370 -6.63 5.82 -17.25
N PHE A 371 -5.48 5.17 -17.22
CA PHE A 371 -4.42 5.48 -16.28
C PHE A 371 -3.30 6.19 -17.05
N GLY A 372 -3.00 7.43 -16.67
CA GLY A 372 -1.91 8.19 -17.27
C GLY A 372 -0.55 7.65 -16.84
N GLN A 373 0.51 8.24 -17.41
CA GLN A 373 1.87 7.91 -17.00
C GLN A 373 2.10 8.32 -15.54
N ALA A 374 2.40 7.33 -14.69
CA ALA A 374 2.76 7.60 -13.31
C ALA A 374 4.12 8.28 -13.22
N SER A 375 4.31 9.10 -12.18
CA SER A 375 5.57 9.75 -11.91
C SER A 375 5.91 9.70 -10.43
N TRP A 376 7.22 9.78 -10.14
CA TRP A 376 7.76 9.90 -8.81
C TRP A 376 8.60 11.18 -8.75
N SER A 377 8.22 12.12 -7.90
CA SER A 377 8.93 13.39 -7.76
C SER A 377 8.88 13.85 -6.30
N ASN A 378 10.00 14.27 -5.73
CA ASN A 378 10.09 14.80 -4.37
C ASN A 378 9.42 13.88 -3.32
N GLY A 379 9.69 12.57 -3.40
CA GLY A 379 9.11 11.57 -2.50
C GLY A 379 7.60 11.42 -2.58
N THR A 380 7.02 11.73 -3.75
CA THR A 380 5.59 11.66 -3.98
C THR A 380 5.31 10.85 -5.24
N PHE A 381 4.56 9.76 -5.10
CA PHE A 381 4.00 9.01 -6.22
C PHE A 381 2.72 9.67 -6.72
N LYS A 382 2.63 9.91 -8.03
CA LYS A 382 1.47 10.49 -8.71
C LYS A 382 1.01 9.60 -9.85
N LEU A 383 -0.26 9.24 -9.85
CA LEU A 383 -0.92 8.48 -10.90
C LEU A 383 -2.12 9.28 -11.44
N PRO A 384 -2.02 9.85 -12.65
CA PRO A 384 -3.18 10.44 -13.30
C PRO A 384 -4.22 9.36 -13.64
N ILE A 385 -5.49 9.63 -13.39
CA ILE A 385 -6.62 8.75 -13.67
C ILE A 385 -7.66 9.58 -14.41
N ALA A 386 -8.03 9.15 -15.60
CA ALA A 386 -9.19 9.64 -16.32
C ALA A 386 -10.30 8.58 -16.28
N ALA A 387 -11.55 9.01 -16.20
CA ALA A 387 -12.69 8.12 -16.32
C ALA A 387 -13.68 8.71 -17.33
N ALA A 388 -14.13 7.88 -18.27
CA ALA A 388 -15.16 8.22 -19.22
C ALA A 388 -16.40 7.36 -18.94
N MET A 389 -17.52 8.02 -18.68
CA MET A 389 -18.80 7.40 -18.39
C MET A 389 -19.73 7.50 -19.60
N LYS A 390 -20.42 6.40 -19.90
CA LYS A 390 -21.57 6.34 -20.80
C LYS A 390 -22.71 5.63 -20.09
N ALA A 391 -23.91 6.17 -20.15
CA ALA A 391 -25.09 5.58 -19.54
C ALA A 391 -26.27 5.66 -20.51
N ALA A 392 -27.19 4.71 -20.40
CA ALA A 392 -28.44 4.72 -21.13
C ALA A 392 -29.55 4.19 -20.21
N VAL A 393 -30.66 4.90 -20.13
CA VAL A 393 -31.81 4.54 -19.27
C VAL A 393 -33.10 4.66 -20.07
N LYS A 394 -33.97 3.67 -20.01
CA LYS A 394 -35.34 3.76 -20.53
C LYS A 394 -36.32 4.04 -19.40
N VAL A 395 -37.09 5.11 -19.55
CA VAL A 395 -38.06 5.55 -18.54
C VAL A 395 -39.46 5.46 -19.13
N GLN A 396 -40.38 4.88 -18.39
CA GLN A 396 -41.81 4.96 -18.63
C GLN A 396 -42.39 6.10 -17.79
N LEU A 397 -43.11 7.00 -18.46
CA LEU A 397 -43.90 8.05 -17.83
C LEU A 397 -45.35 7.58 -17.76
N ASN A 398 -45.89 7.51 -16.56
CA ASN A 398 -47.31 7.30 -16.29
C ASN A 398 -47.92 8.69 -16.07
N ILE A 399 -48.82 9.08 -16.96
CA ILE A 399 -49.53 10.35 -16.89
C ILE A 399 -50.98 10.03 -16.50
N ASP A 400 -51.35 10.37 -15.28
CA ASP A 400 -52.73 10.30 -14.78
C ASP A 400 -53.49 11.51 -15.30
N VAL A 401 -54.43 11.28 -16.24
CA VAL A 401 -55.26 12.34 -16.82
C VAL A 401 -56.71 12.20 -16.33
N ILE A 402 -57.35 13.33 -16.03
CA ILE A 402 -58.73 13.38 -15.56
C ILE A 402 -59.65 12.70 -16.60
N ALA A 403 -60.53 11.82 -16.11
CA ALA A 403 -61.58 11.11 -16.83
C ALA A 403 -61.17 10.06 -17.89
N SER A 404 -59.89 9.89 -18.25
CA SER A 404 -59.46 9.04 -19.38
C SER A 404 -58.52 7.87 -19.04
N GLY A 405 -58.10 7.72 -17.78
CA GLY A 405 -57.21 6.64 -17.34
C GLY A 405 -55.73 7.03 -17.37
N VAL A 406 -54.84 6.04 -17.11
CA VAL A 406 -53.39 6.25 -17.07
C VAL A 406 -52.81 6.11 -18.47
N VAL A 407 -52.27 7.19 -19.01
CA VAL A 407 -51.53 7.17 -20.29
C VAL A 407 -50.08 6.79 -20.01
N ARG A 408 -49.58 5.76 -20.70
CA ARG A 408 -48.19 5.29 -20.59
C ARG A 408 -47.42 5.72 -21.83
N THR A 409 -46.26 6.34 -21.63
CA THR A 409 -45.33 6.66 -22.71
C THR A 409 -43.91 6.32 -22.27
N SER A 410 -43.01 6.01 -23.21
CA SER A 410 -41.61 5.74 -22.89
C SER A 410 -40.66 6.70 -23.58
N VAL A 411 -39.55 7.00 -22.90
CA VAL A 411 -38.47 7.88 -23.36
C VAL A 411 -37.13 7.23 -23.05
N GLY A 412 -36.23 7.19 -24.04
CA GLY A 412 -34.85 6.82 -23.82
C GLY A 412 -34.03 8.02 -23.37
N MET A 413 -33.12 7.83 -22.42
CA MET A 413 -32.15 8.83 -21.97
C MET A 413 -30.75 8.28 -22.18
N VAL A 414 -29.84 9.09 -22.70
CA VAL A 414 -28.42 8.75 -22.87
C VAL A 414 -27.58 9.79 -22.16
N GLY A 415 -26.66 9.32 -21.34
CA GLY A 415 -25.73 10.12 -20.56
C GLY A 415 -24.28 9.89 -20.99
N ALA A 416 -23.49 10.96 -21.05
CA ALA A 416 -22.04 10.85 -21.16
C ALA A 416 -21.36 11.84 -20.22
N GLY A 417 -20.24 11.44 -19.62
CA GLY A 417 -19.51 12.30 -18.71
C GLY A 417 -18.05 11.91 -18.59
N ASN A 418 -17.20 12.87 -18.26
CA ASN A 418 -15.76 12.66 -18.14
C ASN A 418 -15.27 13.17 -16.79
N ALA A 419 -14.25 12.51 -16.26
CA ALA A 419 -13.58 12.86 -15.03
C ALA A 419 -12.08 12.71 -15.20
N SER A 420 -11.31 13.56 -14.53
CA SER A 420 -9.88 13.36 -14.35
C SER A 420 -9.49 13.70 -12.92
N MET A 421 -8.62 12.90 -12.34
CA MET A 421 -8.02 13.12 -11.02
C MET A 421 -6.58 12.65 -11.04
N THR A 422 -5.80 13.08 -10.05
CA THR A 422 -4.44 12.58 -9.84
C THR A 422 -4.37 11.92 -8.47
N ALA A 423 -4.21 10.60 -8.46
CA ALA A 423 -3.97 9.85 -7.24
C ALA A 423 -2.55 10.11 -6.75
N THR A 424 -2.45 10.71 -5.56
CA THR A 424 -1.17 10.94 -4.90
C THR A 424 -1.06 9.99 -3.73
N ALA A 425 -0.11 9.05 -3.76
CA ALA A 425 0.02 8.10 -2.65
C ALA A 425 0.81 8.73 -1.50
N LYS A 426 0.27 8.62 -0.29
CA LYS A 426 0.90 9.09 0.94
C LYS A 426 0.99 7.94 1.95
N PRO A 427 2.18 7.69 2.54
CA PRO A 427 2.33 6.69 3.58
C PRO A 427 1.61 7.13 4.86
N LEU A 428 0.92 6.18 5.49
CA LEU A 428 0.14 6.36 6.70
C LEU A 428 0.35 5.17 7.63
N VAL A 429 0.44 5.45 8.93
CA VAL A 429 0.30 4.42 9.97
C VAL A 429 -1.02 4.66 10.70
N VAL A 430 -1.95 3.72 10.57
CA VAL A 430 -3.25 3.74 11.25
C VAL A 430 -3.16 2.91 12.52
N THR A 431 -3.59 3.49 13.65
CA THR A 431 -3.69 2.77 14.91
C THR A 431 -5.15 2.40 15.18
N SER A 432 -5.41 1.13 15.46
CA SER A 432 -6.75 0.60 15.78
C SER A 432 -6.67 -0.28 17.02
N GLY A 433 -7.04 0.28 18.17
CA GLY A 433 -6.83 -0.38 19.46
C GLY A 433 -5.33 -0.67 19.68
N PRO A 434 -4.93 -1.92 19.99
CA PRO A 434 -3.52 -2.29 20.15
C PRO A 434 -2.78 -2.49 18.81
N GLN A 435 -3.48 -2.48 17.67
CA GLN A 435 -2.89 -2.79 16.36
C GLN A 435 -2.40 -1.52 15.67
N ARG A 436 -1.26 -1.65 14.99
CA ARG A 436 -0.71 -0.64 14.08
C ARG A 436 -0.62 -1.22 12.68
N ILE A 437 -1.10 -0.47 11.70
CA ILE A 437 -1.23 -0.90 10.31
C ILE A 437 -0.56 0.15 9.42
N ALA A 438 0.28 -0.28 8.49
CA ALA A 438 0.82 0.58 7.46
C ALA A 438 -0.08 0.56 6.23
N ALA A 439 -0.37 1.72 5.67
CA ALA A 439 -1.25 1.87 4.54
C ALA A 439 -0.80 3.02 3.63
N LEU A 440 -1.19 2.96 2.36
CA LEU A 440 -1.10 4.06 1.42
C LEU A 440 -2.45 4.74 1.30
N GLY A 441 -2.53 5.98 1.75
CA GLY A 441 -3.69 6.81 1.54
C GLY A 441 -3.54 7.70 0.31
N PHE A 442 -4.65 8.22 -0.19
CA PHE A 442 -4.72 8.99 -1.43
C PHE A 442 -5.42 10.33 -1.19
N PRO A 443 -4.81 11.25 -0.43
CA PRO A 443 -5.45 12.49 -0.04
C PRO A 443 -5.72 13.38 -1.25
N GLY A 444 -6.81 14.13 -1.21
CA GLY A 444 -7.15 15.10 -2.26
C GLY A 444 -7.58 14.48 -3.59
N THR A 445 -7.94 13.20 -3.63
CA THR A 445 -8.45 12.51 -4.83
C THR A 445 -9.94 12.76 -5.09
N CYS A 446 -10.35 14.03 -4.95
CA CYS A 446 -11.70 14.47 -5.25
C CYS A 446 -11.74 15.21 -6.57
N SER A 447 -12.63 14.78 -7.47
CA SER A 447 -12.86 15.45 -8.75
C SER A 447 -14.35 15.61 -9.01
N LEU A 448 -14.73 16.69 -9.68
CA LEU A 448 -16.11 16.92 -10.09
C LEU A 448 -16.34 16.24 -11.43
N VAL A 449 -17.27 15.29 -11.47
CA VAL A 449 -17.69 14.63 -12.69
C VAL A 449 -18.90 15.33 -13.24
N ARG A 450 -18.80 15.76 -14.49
CA ARG A 450 -19.91 16.35 -15.24
C ARG A 450 -20.45 15.32 -16.21
N ALA A 451 -21.74 15.04 -16.13
CA ALA A 451 -22.44 14.12 -17.00
C ALA A 451 -23.65 14.81 -17.62
N ASP A 452 -23.70 14.85 -18.94
CA ASP A 452 -24.83 15.38 -19.69
C ASP A 452 -25.75 14.21 -20.05
N ILE A 453 -26.97 14.23 -19.53
CA ILE A 453 -28.03 13.25 -19.80
C ILE A 453 -29.04 13.91 -20.71
N LYS A 454 -29.29 13.38 -21.91
CA LYS A 454 -30.30 13.89 -22.83
C LYS A 454 -31.29 12.79 -23.20
N THR A 455 -32.54 13.16 -23.42
CA THR A 455 -33.51 12.28 -24.08
C THR A 455 -33.04 11.97 -25.49
N ASP A 456 -33.35 10.76 -25.98
CA ASP A 456 -33.00 10.27 -27.32
C ASP A 456 -33.72 11.03 -28.46
N GLY A 457 -34.51 12.05 -28.13
CA GLY A 457 -35.28 12.86 -29.07
C GLY A 457 -36.45 12.11 -29.68
N VAL A 458 -36.85 10.97 -29.10
CA VAL A 458 -37.94 10.13 -29.62
C VAL A 458 -38.94 9.81 -28.51
N LEU A 459 -40.18 10.26 -28.69
CA LEU A 459 -41.29 9.86 -27.84
C LEU A 459 -41.99 8.66 -28.46
N LYS A 460 -42.08 7.54 -27.72
CA LYS A 460 -42.76 6.32 -28.17
C LYS A 460 -44.11 6.19 -27.46
N THR A 461 -45.17 6.11 -28.26
CA THR A 461 -46.55 5.88 -27.82
C THR A 461 -47.07 4.59 -28.45
N ASP A 462 -48.18 4.06 -27.95
CA ASP A 462 -48.82 2.84 -28.48
C ASP A 462 -49.25 2.97 -29.96
N PHE A 463 -49.28 4.20 -30.51
CA PHE A 463 -49.70 4.52 -31.87
C PHE A 463 -48.56 4.96 -32.81
N GLY A 464 -47.29 4.91 -32.36
CA GLY A 464 -46.12 5.24 -33.18
C GLY A 464 -45.01 6.01 -32.44
N TRP A 465 -43.97 6.42 -33.18
CA TRP A 465 -42.86 7.23 -32.69
C TRP A 465 -42.93 8.66 -33.24
N THR A 466 -42.65 9.66 -32.40
CA THR A 466 -42.56 11.07 -32.81
C THR A 466 -41.23 11.68 -32.40
N LYS A 467 -40.63 12.53 -33.25
CA LYS A 467 -39.42 13.28 -32.90
C LYS A 467 -39.78 14.44 -31.99
N VAL A 468 -39.11 14.52 -30.84
CA VAL A 468 -39.24 15.63 -29.88
C VAL A 468 -37.87 16.29 -29.67
N PRO A 469 -37.81 17.60 -29.38
CA PRO A 469 -36.56 18.23 -28.99
C PRO A 469 -35.92 17.48 -27.81
N SER A 470 -34.61 17.22 -27.89
CA SER A 470 -33.91 16.55 -26.80
C SER A 470 -33.88 17.46 -25.57
N VAL A 471 -34.65 17.10 -24.56
CA VAL A 471 -34.60 17.68 -23.21
C VAL A 471 -33.62 16.83 -22.40
N GLY A 472 -32.82 17.44 -21.55
CA GLY A 472 -31.81 16.75 -20.77
C GLY A 472 -31.46 17.48 -19.49
N GLY A 473 -30.39 17.06 -18.84
CA GLY A 473 -29.77 17.79 -17.76
C GLY A 473 -28.29 17.42 -17.58
N ARG A 474 -27.52 18.38 -17.09
CA ARG A 474 -26.13 18.22 -16.69
C ARG A 474 -26.07 17.97 -15.20
N ILE A 475 -25.57 16.80 -14.82
CA ILE A 475 -25.25 16.47 -13.43
C ILE A 475 -23.78 16.82 -13.20
N SER A 476 -23.49 17.55 -12.13
CA SER A 476 -22.14 17.72 -11.61
C SER A 476 -22.06 17.05 -10.24
N SER A 477 -21.25 15.99 -10.08
CA SER A 477 -21.13 15.27 -8.80
C SER A 477 -19.67 15.09 -8.42
N PRO A 478 -19.29 15.31 -7.15
CA PRO A 478 -17.95 14.95 -6.70
C PRO A 478 -17.79 13.42 -6.70
N ILE A 479 -16.62 12.94 -7.12
CA ILE A 479 -16.19 11.53 -7.07
C ILE A 479 -14.86 11.45 -6.33
N GLY A 480 -14.77 10.44 -5.46
CA GLY A 480 -13.64 10.16 -4.58
C GLY A 480 -14.04 10.21 -3.10
N PRO A 481 -13.06 10.20 -2.19
CA PRO A 481 -11.65 9.92 -2.43
C PRO A 481 -11.44 8.44 -2.77
N LEU A 482 -10.25 8.12 -3.29
CA LEU A 482 -9.83 6.73 -3.46
C LEU A 482 -9.63 6.06 -2.09
N PRO A 483 -9.99 4.77 -1.95
CA PRO A 483 -9.81 4.05 -0.70
C PRO A 483 -8.33 3.90 -0.34
N THR A 484 -8.03 3.92 0.95
CA THR A 484 -6.70 3.61 1.48
C THR A 484 -6.35 2.14 1.20
N VAL A 485 -5.12 1.88 0.78
CA VAL A 485 -4.60 0.54 0.45
C VAL A 485 -3.72 0.02 1.58
N LEU A 486 -4.00 -1.18 2.06
CA LEU A 486 -3.18 -1.87 3.07
C LEU A 486 -1.78 -2.19 2.51
N VAL A 487 -0.73 -1.89 3.27
CA VAL A 487 0.66 -2.29 2.96
C VAL A 487 1.11 -3.40 3.90
N LEU A 488 0.94 -3.22 5.21
CA LEU A 488 1.32 -4.19 6.22
C LEU A 488 0.40 -4.12 7.43
N ASP A 489 -0.05 -5.27 7.92
CA ASP A 489 -0.72 -5.42 9.21
C ASP A 489 0.08 -6.40 10.11
N PRO A 490 -0.17 -6.42 11.43
CA PRO A 490 0.56 -7.28 12.35
C PRO A 490 -0.04 -8.69 12.39
N ARG A 491 -0.25 -9.31 11.24
CA ARG A 491 -0.76 -10.69 11.19
C ARG A 491 0.32 -11.68 11.65
N PRO A 492 0.02 -12.60 12.59
CA PRO A 492 0.99 -13.60 13.03
C PRO A 492 1.13 -14.73 12.00
N HIS A 493 2.34 -15.24 11.83
CA HIS A 493 2.67 -16.34 10.93
C HIS A 493 3.23 -17.52 11.73
N PHE A 494 2.71 -18.72 11.48
CA PHE A 494 3.13 -19.94 12.16
C PHE A 494 4.11 -20.75 11.30
N THR A 495 5.27 -21.09 11.87
CA THR A 495 6.30 -21.88 11.19
C THR A 495 6.61 -23.13 12.01
N LYS A 496 6.46 -24.32 11.42
CA LYS A 496 6.89 -25.59 12.03
C LYS A 496 8.40 -25.76 11.91
N LEU A 497 9.03 -26.27 12.98
CA LEU A 497 10.45 -26.59 13.04
C LEU A 497 10.60 -28.12 13.13
N PRO A 498 10.98 -28.81 12.03
CA PRO A 498 11.05 -30.26 12.02
C PRO A 498 12.29 -30.80 12.75
N THR A 499 12.18 -32.02 13.28
CA THR A 499 13.36 -32.82 13.66
C THR A 499 14.06 -33.30 12.40
N GLN A 500 15.38 -33.16 12.35
CA GLN A 500 16.22 -33.61 11.25
C GLN A 500 17.15 -34.72 11.70
N THR A 501 17.40 -35.72 10.86
CA THR A 501 18.34 -36.80 11.15
C THR A 501 19.45 -36.81 10.10
N VAL A 502 20.70 -36.75 10.56
CA VAL A 502 21.92 -36.73 9.74
C VAL A 502 22.85 -37.82 10.23
N GLY A 503 22.90 -38.93 9.50
CA GLY A 503 23.67 -40.11 9.93
C GLY A 503 23.20 -40.60 11.30
N ALA A 504 24.14 -40.72 12.25
CA ALA A 504 23.86 -41.12 13.62
C ALA A 504 23.24 -40.01 14.49
N TRP A 505 23.18 -38.77 14.01
CA TRP A 505 22.74 -37.62 14.79
C TRP A 505 21.30 -37.21 14.46
N SER A 506 20.55 -36.79 15.47
CA SER A 506 19.25 -36.12 15.30
C SER A 506 19.26 -34.75 15.93
N VAL A 507 18.84 -33.75 15.16
CA VAL A 507 18.68 -32.37 15.58
C VAL A 507 17.23 -32.13 15.93
N VAL A 508 16.99 -31.93 17.22
CA VAL A 508 15.65 -31.76 17.80
C VAL A 508 15.53 -30.32 18.29
N PRO A 509 14.66 -29.49 17.68
CA PRO A 509 14.43 -28.13 18.18
C PRO A 509 13.76 -28.19 19.55
N LYS A 510 14.07 -27.23 20.43
CA LYS A 510 13.41 -27.14 21.75
C LYS A 510 11.91 -26.95 21.61
N TYR A 511 11.54 -26.04 20.71
CA TYR A 511 10.16 -25.70 20.39
C TYR A 511 9.84 -26.20 18.99
N PRO A 512 8.76 -26.99 18.80
CA PRO A 512 8.42 -27.58 17.50
C PRO A 512 7.81 -26.57 16.52
N ALA A 513 7.49 -25.35 16.96
CA ALA A 513 7.02 -24.27 16.10
C ALA A 513 7.29 -22.90 16.71
N VAL A 514 7.22 -21.86 15.87
CA VAL A 514 7.38 -20.45 16.24
C VAL A 514 6.33 -19.60 15.53
N ILE A 515 5.85 -18.57 16.22
CA ILE A 515 4.97 -17.55 15.68
C ILE A 515 5.76 -16.26 15.48
N THR A 516 5.81 -15.74 14.26
CA THR A 516 6.43 -14.45 13.94
C THR A 516 5.40 -13.38 13.62
N MET A 517 5.69 -12.12 13.97
CA MET A 517 4.79 -10.99 13.70
C MET A 517 5.61 -9.73 13.41
N LEU A 518 5.25 -9.04 12.32
CA LEU A 518 5.84 -7.76 11.95
C LEU A 518 4.88 -6.63 12.31
N THR A 519 5.33 -5.69 13.15
CA THR A 519 4.49 -4.56 13.58
C THR A 519 5.02 -3.26 12.97
N PRO A 520 4.22 -2.55 12.15
CA PRO A 520 4.54 -1.21 11.66
C PRO A 520 4.86 -0.22 12.79
N LYS A 521 5.96 0.53 12.65
CA LYS A 521 6.30 1.66 13.53
C LYS A 521 6.11 2.99 12.85
N GLU A 522 6.87 3.23 11.78
CA GLU A 522 6.89 4.48 11.05
C GLU A 522 6.85 4.19 9.56
N PHE A 523 6.06 4.96 8.80
CA PHE A 523 5.96 4.82 7.35
C PHE A 523 6.19 6.18 6.69
N SER A 524 7.20 6.25 5.83
CA SER A 524 7.68 7.50 5.26
C SER A 524 8.01 7.37 3.78
N ALA A 525 8.08 8.50 3.08
CA ALA A 525 8.50 8.57 1.70
C ALA A 525 9.90 9.20 1.61
N THR A 526 10.74 8.64 0.75
CA THR A 526 12.09 9.12 0.45
C THR A 526 12.15 9.59 -1.01
N SER A 527 13.28 10.12 -1.47
CA SER A 527 13.46 10.46 -2.89
C SER A 527 13.36 9.25 -3.82
N GLU A 528 13.58 8.04 -3.30
CA GLU A 528 13.74 6.82 -4.09
C GLU A 528 12.64 5.77 -3.87
N GLY A 529 11.82 5.92 -2.83
CA GLY A 529 10.73 4.98 -2.55
C GLY A 529 9.99 5.27 -1.26
N PHE A 530 9.28 4.28 -0.74
CA PHE A 530 8.75 4.31 0.62
C PHE A 530 9.59 3.45 1.55
N ASN A 531 9.78 3.92 2.79
CA ASN A 531 10.44 3.20 3.87
C ASN A 531 9.45 3.00 5.02
N LEU A 532 9.20 1.74 5.36
CA LEU A 532 8.37 1.29 6.46
C LEU A 532 9.24 0.63 7.53
N GLN A 533 9.48 1.33 8.64
CA GLN A 533 10.11 0.73 9.82
C GLN A 533 9.16 -0.27 10.49
N VAL A 534 9.69 -1.43 10.85
CA VAL A 534 8.94 -2.53 11.46
C VAL A 534 9.65 -3.08 12.68
N GLU A 535 8.89 -3.65 13.59
CA GLU A 535 9.40 -4.46 14.69
C GLU A 535 9.04 -5.92 14.45
N LEU A 536 10.05 -6.80 14.49
CA LEU A 536 9.86 -8.24 14.41
C LEU A 536 9.79 -8.84 15.80
N ALA A 537 8.65 -9.46 16.12
CA ALA A 537 8.50 -10.32 17.27
C ALA A 537 8.51 -11.80 16.84
N ALA A 538 9.15 -12.64 17.64
CA ALA A 538 9.13 -14.09 17.49
C ALA A 538 8.79 -14.73 18.85
N ALA A 539 7.75 -15.56 18.89
CA ALA A 539 7.28 -16.24 20.08
C ALA A 539 7.31 -17.77 19.87
N PRO A 540 8.01 -18.53 20.73
CA PRO A 540 8.04 -19.99 20.62
C PRO A 540 6.67 -20.60 20.97
N VAL A 541 6.34 -21.72 20.34
CA VAL A 541 5.16 -22.52 20.67
C VAL A 541 5.58 -23.64 21.60
N GLU A 542 5.15 -23.55 22.86
CA GLU A 542 5.42 -24.57 23.86
C GLU A 542 4.45 -25.75 23.69
N VAL A 543 5.01 -26.93 23.45
CA VAL A 543 4.28 -28.19 23.32
C VAL A 543 4.96 -29.19 24.25
N ARG A 544 4.19 -30.03 24.96
CA ARG A 544 4.77 -31.03 25.85
C ARG A 544 5.52 -32.08 25.03
N GLN A 545 6.86 -32.09 25.11
CA GLN A 545 7.70 -33.05 24.39
C GLN A 545 7.35 -34.49 24.80
N GLY A 546 7.19 -35.38 23.82
CA GLY A 546 6.92 -36.81 24.05
C GLY A 546 5.46 -37.15 24.37
N ALA A 547 4.54 -36.19 24.34
CA ALA A 547 3.11 -36.48 24.43
C ALA A 547 2.61 -37.16 23.14
N ALA A 548 1.77 -38.19 23.27
CA ALA A 548 1.12 -38.84 22.13
C ALA A 548 0.31 -37.86 21.24
N ASN A 549 0.00 -36.67 21.77
CA ASN A 549 -0.84 -35.65 21.15
C ASN A 549 -0.05 -34.43 20.64
N GLN A 550 1.29 -34.51 20.54
CA GLN A 550 2.13 -33.37 20.12
C GLN A 550 1.70 -32.76 18.77
N GLU A 551 1.35 -33.60 17.78
CA GLU A 551 0.89 -33.12 16.47
C GLU A 551 -0.51 -32.48 16.56
N GLU A 552 -1.38 -32.95 17.47
CA GLU A 552 -2.69 -32.34 17.71
C GLU A 552 -2.55 -30.96 18.38
N GLU A 553 -1.67 -30.83 19.37
CA GLU A 553 -1.37 -29.55 20.03
C GLU A 553 -0.77 -28.54 19.03
N LEU A 554 0.12 -29.00 18.13
CA LEU A 554 0.66 -28.18 17.04
C LEU A 554 -0.42 -27.72 16.07
N LYS A 555 -1.30 -28.62 15.63
CA LYS A 555 -2.44 -28.27 14.77
C LYS A 555 -3.39 -27.29 15.44
N ALA A 556 -3.64 -27.45 16.74
CA ALA A 556 -4.45 -26.52 17.52
C ALA A 556 -3.79 -25.14 17.67
N ALA A 557 -2.46 -25.09 17.85
CA ALA A 557 -1.71 -23.84 17.84
C ALA A 557 -1.78 -23.14 16.46
N GLU A 558 -1.54 -23.88 15.38
CA GLU A 558 -1.64 -23.39 14.00
C GLU A 558 -3.05 -22.83 13.70
N ALA A 559 -4.10 -23.54 14.09
CA ALA A 559 -5.49 -23.09 13.94
C ALA A 559 -5.79 -21.82 14.74
N ARG A 560 -5.29 -21.70 15.97
CA ARG A 560 -5.42 -20.48 16.79
C ARG A 560 -4.68 -19.29 16.16
N THR A 561 -3.46 -19.50 15.67
CA THR A 561 -2.70 -18.46 14.97
C THR A 561 -3.42 -18.00 13.71
N LYS A 562 -4.01 -18.92 12.94
CA LYS A 562 -4.81 -18.58 11.77
C LYS A 562 -6.05 -17.76 12.14
N ALA A 563 -6.80 -18.17 13.17
CA ALA A 563 -7.96 -17.41 13.64
C ALA A 563 -7.58 -16.00 14.12
N GLN A 564 -6.42 -15.86 14.77
CA GLN A 564 -5.88 -14.56 15.15
C GLN A 564 -5.52 -13.71 13.93
N ALA A 565 -4.87 -14.29 12.92
CA ALA A 565 -4.56 -13.60 11.67
C ALA A 565 -5.83 -13.12 10.95
N ASP A 566 -6.87 -13.94 10.87
CA ASP A 566 -8.16 -13.56 10.28
C ASP A 566 -8.83 -12.40 11.05
N ALA A 567 -8.71 -12.40 12.38
CA ALA A 567 -9.19 -11.29 13.22
C ALA A 567 -8.40 -9.99 12.99
N VAL A 568 -7.08 -10.07 12.79
CA VAL A 568 -6.25 -8.90 12.40
C VAL A 568 -6.68 -8.36 11.04
N VAL A 569 -6.96 -9.23 10.05
CA VAL A 569 -7.42 -8.80 8.72
C VAL A 569 -8.76 -8.07 8.81
N ALA A 570 -9.72 -8.61 9.57
CA ALA A 570 -11.02 -7.98 9.78
C ALA A 570 -10.88 -6.61 10.48
N ALA A 571 -10.10 -6.55 11.56
CA ALA A 571 -9.84 -5.30 12.29
C ALA A 571 -9.10 -4.26 11.43
N SER A 572 -8.16 -4.70 10.58
CA SER A 572 -7.42 -3.83 9.67
C SER A 572 -8.32 -3.26 8.58
N THR A 573 -9.20 -4.09 8.03
CA THR A 573 -10.20 -3.65 7.04
C THR A 573 -11.12 -2.57 7.63
N GLU A 574 -11.59 -2.75 8.86
CA GLU A 574 -12.42 -1.75 9.54
C GLU A 574 -11.64 -0.48 9.92
N ALA A 575 -10.36 -0.60 10.30
CA ALA A 575 -9.50 0.54 10.57
C ALA A 575 -9.28 1.41 9.33
N LEU A 576 -9.04 0.78 8.17
CA LEU A 576 -8.84 1.48 6.90
C LEU A 576 -10.11 2.23 6.45
N LYS A 577 -11.31 1.67 6.67
CA LYS A 577 -12.57 2.37 6.40
C LYS A 577 -12.75 3.65 7.22
N LYS A 578 -12.15 3.71 8.41
CA LYS A 578 -12.23 4.86 9.33
C LYS A 578 -11.04 5.83 9.18
N ALA A 579 -10.10 5.54 8.29
CA ALA A 579 -8.92 6.38 8.11
C ALA A 579 -9.32 7.81 7.65
N PRO A 580 -8.64 8.87 8.11
CA PRO A 580 -9.02 10.27 7.81
C PRO A 580 -9.10 10.58 6.32
N GLU A 581 -8.28 9.89 5.52
CA GLU A 581 -8.21 10.07 4.06
C GLU A 581 -9.34 9.34 3.31
N ALA A 582 -10.22 8.63 4.02
CA ALA A 582 -11.41 7.97 3.48
C ALA A 582 -12.71 8.82 3.60
N GLY A 583 -12.62 10.09 4.04
CA GLY A 583 -13.78 10.99 4.21
C GLY A 583 -14.49 11.33 2.88
N ALA A 584 -15.73 11.84 2.91
CA ALA A 584 -16.46 12.17 1.68
C ALA A 584 -15.88 13.39 0.94
N CYS A 585 -15.98 13.41 -0.39
CA CYS A 585 -15.55 14.58 -1.15
C CYS A 585 -16.40 15.82 -0.85
N PRO A 586 -15.78 17.01 -0.74
CA PRO A 586 -16.50 18.25 -0.51
C PRO A 586 -17.36 18.61 -1.74
N GLY A 587 -18.56 19.13 -1.48
CA GLY A 587 -19.51 19.56 -2.50
C GLY A 587 -20.77 18.68 -2.55
N ASN A 588 -21.86 19.25 -3.06
CA ASN A 588 -23.12 18.53 -3.32
C ASN A 588 -23.23 18.22 -4.81
N SER A 589 -24.01 17.20 -5.16
CA SER A 589 -24.37 16.97 -6.56
C SER A 589 -25.29 18.10 -7.05
N GLU A 590 -24.97 18.72 -8.17
CA GLU A 590 -25.76 19.77 -8.82
C GLU A 590 -26.41 19.25 -10.11
N PHE A 591 -27.57 19.79 -10.47
CA PHE A 591 -28.29 19.47 -11.70
C PHE A 591 -28.70 20.76 -12.42
N ALA A 592 -28.31 20.90 -13.69
CA ALA A 592 -28.79 21.94 -14.60
C ALA A 592 -29.65 21.31 -15.69
N LEU A 593 -30.73 21.96 -16.12
CA LEU A 593 -31.59 21.47 -17.20
C LEU A 593 -31.01 21.87 -18.56
N LEU A 594 -31.04 20.97 -19.54
CA LEU A 594 -30.63 21.22 -20.91
C LEU A 594 -31.85 21.17 -21.84
N LEU A 595 -32.04 22.17 -22.69
CA LEU A 595 -33.04 22.17 -23.76
C LEU A 595 -32.33 22.48 -25.09
N GLY A 596 -32.08 21.45 -25.90
CA GLY A 596 -31.20 21.58 -27.07
C GLY A 596 -29.74 21.84 -26.66
N ASP A 597 -29.20 22.99 -27.07
CA ASP A 597 -27.84 23.46 -26.72
C ASP A 597 -27.85 24.50 -25.58
N LEU A 598 -29.02 24.85 -25.04
CA LEU A 598 -29.17 25.85 -23.99
C LEU A 598 -29.18 25.19 -22.60
N GLU A 599 -28.43 25.77 -21.67
CA GLU A 599 -28.30 25.33 -20.26
C GLU A 599 -29.06 26.28 -19.33
N PHE A 600 -29.89 25.72 -18.45
CA PHE A 600 -30.71 26.46 -17.49
C PHE A 600 -30.42 25.95 -16.07
N GLY A 601 -29.77 26.79 -15.26
CA GLY A 601 -29.34 26.46 -13.90
C GLY A 601 -30.42 26.63 -12.82
N PRO A 602 -30.06 26.44 -11.53
CA PRO A 602 -30.98 26.47 -10.38
C PRO A 602 -31.71 27.82 -10.14
N ASN A 603 -31.43 28.85 -10.94
CA ASN A 603 -32.01 30.20 -10.82
C ASN A 603 -33.38 30.38 -11.51
N ASN A 604 -34.19 29.32 -11.69
CA ASN A 604 -35.57 29.42 -12.19
C ASN A 604 -35.73 30.08 -13.58
N GLU A 605 -34.74 29.97 -14.47
CA GLU A 605 -34.86 30.57 -15.81
C GLU A 605 -35.88 29.86 -16.71
N LEU A 606 -36.17 28.57 -16.48
CA LEU A 606 -37.25 27.85 -17.18
C LEU A 606 -38.62 28.49 -16.92
N VAL A 607 -38.87 28.96 -15.69
CA VAL A 607 -40.09 29.68 -15.34
C VAL A 607 -40.13 31.01 -16.09
N ARG A 608 -39.02 31.73 -16.19
CA ARG A 608 -38.93 32.98 -16.96
C ARG A 608 -39.15 32.77 -18.46
N VAL A 609 -38.60 31.71 -19.04
CA VAL A 609 -38.76 31.40 -20.47
C VAL A 609 -40.17 30.91 -20.79
N LEU A 610 -40.80 30.09 -19.94
CA LEU A 610 -42.20 29.67 -20.11
C LEU A 610 -43.19 30.83 -19.90
N VAL A 611 -42.86 31.78 -19.04
CA VAL A 611 -43.57 33.06 -18.89
C VAL A 611 -43.37 33.96 -20.12
N LEU A 612 -42.16 34.03 -20.69
CA LEU A 612 -41.83 34.76 -21.92
C LEU A 612 -42.51 34.17 -23.18
N LEU A 613 -42.70 32.85 -23.24
CA LEU A 613 -43.31 32.15 -24.37
C LEU A 613 -44.86 32.11 -24.33
N GLY A 614 -45.49 32.69 -23.29
CA GLY A 614 -46.94 32.94 -23.26
C GLY A 614 -47.85 31.70 -23.20
N LYS A 615 -47.36 30.53 -22.77
CA LYS A 615 -48.11 29.24 -22.84
C LYS A 615 -48.63 28.70 -21.50
N LEU A 616 -48.89 29.56 -20.50
CA LEU A 616 -49.58 29.13 -19.28
C LEU A 616 -51.07 29.53 -19.29
N PRO A 617 -52.00 28.60 -19.01
CA PRO A 617 -53.41 28.92 -18.78
C PRO A 617 -53.55 29.94 -17.64
N LYS A 618 -54.53 30.84 -17.74
CA LYS A 618 -54.76 31.95 -16.79
C LYS A 618 -54.84 31.51 -15.31
N GLU A 619 -55.21 30.26 -15.05
CA GLU A 619 -55.34 29.66 -13.71
C GLU A 619 -53.97 29.42 -13.02
N ALA A 620 -52.91 29.13 -13.78
CA ALA A 620 -51.55 29.03 -13.23
C ALA A 620 -51.01 30.40 -12.83
N LEU A 621 -51.43 31.46 -13.55
CA LEU A 621 -51.09 32.85 -13.31
C LEU A 621 -51.71 33.38 -12.00
N GLU A 622 -52.93 32.95 -11.67
CA GLU A 622 -53.60 33.26 -10.39
C GLU A 622 -52.95 32.57 -9.19
N THR A 623 -52.37 31.40 -9.38
CA THR A 623 -51.68 30.66 -8.30
C THR A 623 -50.31 31.28 -7.97
N VAL A 624 -49.62 31.80 -8.99
CA VAL A 624 -48.34 32.53 -8.82
C VAL A 624 -48.55 33.89 -8.14
N LYS A 625 -49.70 34.54 -8.31
CA LYS A 625 -50.07 35.78 -7.59
C LYS A 625 -50.23 35.63 -6.07
N ARG A 626 -50.27 34.40 -5.55
CA ARG A 626 -50.42 34.11 -4.10
C ARG A 626 -49.08 33.94 -3.37
N LEU A 627 -47.93 34.06 -4.06
CA LEU A 627 -46.63 34.15 -3.41
C LEU A 627 -46.39 35.60 -2.96
N PRO A 628 -45.85 35.85 -1.75
CA PRO A 628 -45.80 37.18 -1.16
C PRO A 628 -44.77 38.06 -1.86
N GLY A 629 -45.24 39.19 -2.42
CA GLY A 629 -44.41 40.20 -3.06
C GLY A 629 -45.27 41.17 -3.88
N GLU A 630 -45.54 42.34 -3.31
CA GLU A 630 -46.51 43.34 -3.75
C GLU A 630 -46.30 43.89 -5.18
N VAL A 631 -47.20 43.58 -6.12
CA VAL A 631 -47.61 44.54 -7.17
C VAL A 631 -49.09 44.32 -7.52
N ALA A 632 -49.93 45.33 -7.28
CA ALA A 632 -51.35 45.27 -7.59
C ALA A 632 -51.61 45.04 -9.09
N PRO A 633 -52.60 44.20 -9.49
CA PRO A 633 -52.89 43.87 -10.88
C PRO A 633 -53.18 45.08 -11.78
N GLU A 634 -53.75 46.16 -11.22
CA GLU A 634 -54.02 47.40 -11.96
C GLU A 634 -52.73 48.12 -12.39
N LYS A 635 -51.63 48.00 -11.63
CA LYS A 635 -50.31 48.54 -12.01
C LYS A 635 -49.70 47.79 -13.19
N ILE A 636 -49.90 46.48 -13.26
CA ILE A 636 -49.39 45.63 -14.35
C ILE A 636 -50.15 45.91 -15.66
N LYS A 637 -51.46 46.19 -15.57
CA LYS A 637 -52.27 46.58 -16.72
C LYS A 637 -51.80 47.92 -17.33
N GLY A 638 -51.49 48.91 -16.49
CA GLY A 638 -50.92 50.18 -16.93
C GLY A 638 -49.52 50.07 -17.57
N TRP A 639 -48.71 49.09 -17.17
CA TRP A 639 -47.39 48.82 -17.77
C TRP A 639 -47.48 48.19 -19.17
N ILE A 640 -48.53 47.40 -19.41
CA ILE A 640 -48.78 46.74 -20.70
C ILE A 640 -49.35 47.74 -21.71
N GLU A 641 -50.21 48.67 -21.26
CA GLU A 641 -50.89 49.62 -22.15
C GLU A 641 -49.99 50.77 -22.62
N ASN A 642 -48.92 51.14 -21.87
CA ASN A 642 -47.99 52.18 -22.31
C ASN A 642 -46.56 52.01 -21.73
N PRO A 643 -45.73 51.12 -22.31
CA PRO A 643 -44.45 50.71 -21.74
C PRO A 643 -43.39 51.84 -21.72
N ALA A 644 -43.39 52.73 -22.72
CA ALA A 644 -42.43 53.82 -22.80
C ALA A 644 -42.59 54.86 -21.67
N ASP A 645 -43.83 55.12 -21.26
CA ASP A 645 -44.17 56.14 -20.26
C ASP A 645 -44.00 55.61 -18.81
N SER A 646 -44.09 54.28 -18.65
CA SER A 646 -43.83 53.58 -17.39
C SER A 646 -42.34 53.45 -17.08
N VAL A 647 -41.50 53.21 -18.09
CA VAL A 647 -40.03 53.21 -17.94
C VAL A 647 -39.55 54.60 -17.51
N ARG A 648 -40.09 55.67 -18.10
CA ARG A 648 -39.73 57.06 -17.79
C ARG A 648 -40.09 57.50 -16.36
N ARG A 649 -41.21 57.00 -15.82
CA ARG A 649 -41.67 57.29 -14.44
C ARG A 649 -41.09 56.36 -13.37
N GLY A 650 -40.52 55.23 -13.77
CA GLY A 650 -39.84 54.28 -12.91
C GLY A 650 -38.53 54.81 -12.35
N GLU A 651 -38.01 54.17 -11.30
CA GLU A 651 -36.79 54.59 -10.60
C GLU A 651 -35.56 54.62 -11.54
N VAL A 652 -35.49 53.67 -12.48
CA VAL A 652 -34.51 53.62 -13.56
C VAL A 652 -34.68 54.79 -14.54
N GLY A 653 -35.90 55.12 -14.97
CA GLY A 653 -36.15 56.27 -15.84
C GLY A 653 -35.85 57.61 -15.18
N ARG A 654 -36.16 57.75 -13.89
CA ARG A 654 -35.78 58.93 -13.10
C ARG A 654 -34.28 59.02 -12.89
N GLN A 655 -33.58 57.90 -12.71
CA GLN A 655 -32.11 57.88 -12.64
C GLN A 655 -31.46 58.20 -13.99
N VAL A 656 -32.02 57.73 -15.10
CA VAL A 656 -31.54 58.04 -16.46
C VAL A 656 -31.80 59.50 -16.83
N ASP A 657 -32.99 60.06 -16.55
CA ASP A 657 -33.29 61.49 -16.75
C ASP A 657 -32.43 62.39 -15.84
N ARG A 658 -32.10 61.91 -14.63
CA ARG A 658 -31.19 62.60 -13.70
C ARG A 658 -29.74 62.55 -14.19
N LEU A 659 -29.26 61.39 -14.64
CA LEU A 659 -27.93 61.23 -15.25
C LEU A 659 -27.78 62.02 -16.55
N GLN A 660 -28.82 62.10 -17.39
CA GLN A 660 -28.80 62.92 -18.60
C GLN A 660 -28.80 64.43 -18.32
N LYS A 661 -29.40 64.88 -17.20
CA LYS A 661 -29.38 66.30 -16.79
C LYS A 661 -28.13 66.68 -15.99
N GLU A 662 -27.53 65.75 -15.24
CA GLU A 662 -26.41 66.02 -14.33
C GLU A 662 -25.02 65.78 -14.95
N THR A 663 -24.95 65.17 -16.14
CA THR A 663 -23.69 64.87 -16.83
C THR A 663 -23.53 65.79 -18.04
N SER A 664 -22.86 66.92 -17.84
CA SER A 664 -22.50 67.81 -18.95
C SER A 664 -21.47 67.13 -19.87
N PRO A 665 -21.42 67.47 -21.18
CA PRO A 665 -20.44 66.92 -22.11
C PRO A 665 -18.99 67.11 -21.63
N GLU A 666 -18.70 68.17 -20.87
CA GLU A 666 -17.37 68.37 -20.28
C GLU A 666 -17.02 67.33 -19.22
N LYS A 667 -17.97 66.87 -18.41
CA LYS A 667 -17.75 65.80 -17.41
C LYS A 667 -17.46 64.46 -18.06
N VAL A 668 -18.18 64.13 -19.14
CA VAL A 668 -17.94 62.89 -19.90
C VAL A 668 -16.54 62.92 -20.52
N LYS A 669 -16.14 64.07 -21.06
CA LYS A 669 -14.80 64.27 -21.63
C LYS A 669 -13.69 64.13 -20.57
N GLU A 670 -13.87 64.72 -19.39
CA GLU A 670 -12.94 64.58 -18.25
C GLU A 670 -12.79 63.12 -17.79
N TRP A 671 -13.89 62.34 -17.78
CA TRP A 671 -13.87 60.92 -17.39
C TRP A 671 -13.11 60.04 -18.38
N THR A 672 -13.17 60.37 -19.67
CA THR A 672 -12.36 59.68 -20.70
C THR A 672 -10.89 60.08 -20.68
N GLU A 673 -10.58 61.34 -20.39
CA GLU A 673 -9.20 61.83 -20.44
C GLU A 673 -8.39 61.52 -19.16
N LYS A 674 -9.05 61.47 -17.99
CA LYS A 674 -8.39 61.19 -16.69
C LYS A 674 -9.22 60.24 -15.81
N PRO A 675 -9.42 58.98 -16.26
CA PRO A 675 -10.36 58.05 -15.63
C PRO A 675 -10.01 57.74 -14.17
N VAL A 676 -8.73 57.73 -13.80
CA VAL A 676 -8.29 57.43 -12.42
C VAL A 676 -8.56 58.59 -11.46
N ASP A 677 -8.39 59.85 -11.89
CA ASP A 677 -8.65 61.02 -11.05
C ASP A 677 -10.15 61.30 -10.92
N SER A 678 -10.93 60.96 -11.96
CA SER A 678 -12.38 60.97 -11.91
C SER A 678 -12.93 59.86 -11.01
N PHE A 679 -12.33 58.67 -11.05
CA PHE A 679 -12.68 57.58 -10.13
C PHE A 679 -12.35 57.96 -8.68
N LYS A 680 -11.16 58.49 -8.38
CA LYS A 680 -10.78 58.94 -7.03
C LYS A 680 -11.69 60.04 -6.46
N ARG A 681 -12.27 60.89 -7.32
CA ARG A 681 -13.24 61.93 -6.92
C ARG A 681 -14.68 61.43 -6.84
N SER A 682 -14.99 60.26 -7.42
CA SER A 682 -16.30 59.62 -7.32
C SER A 682 -16.51 59.01 -5.93
N THR A 683 -17.77 58.90 -5.50
CA THR A 683 -18.11 58.32 -4.19
C THR A 683 -17.51 56.93 -3.97
N PRO A 684 -17.53 56.00 -4.93
CA PRO A 684 -16.83 54.71 -4.80
C PRO A 684 -15.31 54.86 -4.63
N GLY A 685 -14.66 55.76 -5.36
CA GLY A 685 -13.23 55.99 -5.22
C GLY A 685 -12.86 56.68 -3.91
N GLN A 686 -13.68 57.61 -3.42
CA GLN A 686 -13.51 58.23 -2.10
C GLN A 686 -13.69 57.21 -0.97
N ILE A 687 -14.63 56.26 -1.10
CA ILE A 687 -14.80 55.14 -0.16
C ILE A 687 -13.57 54.23 -0.16
N ILE A 688 -12.91 54.04 -1.30
CA ILE A 688 -11.70 53.21 -1.40
C ILE A 688 -10.47 53.95 -0.87
N THR A 689 -10.37 55.27 -1.07
CA THR A 689 -9.18 56.06 -0.68
C THR A 689 -9.24 56.63 0.74
N ASP A 690 -10.44 56.85 1.29
CA ASP A 690 -10.66 57.27 2.68
C ASP A 690 -11.96 56.62 3.23
N PRO A 691 -11.92 55.32 3.53
CA PRO A 691 -13.10 54.56 3.95
C PRO A 691 -13.70 55.07 5.27
N ILE A 692 -12.89 55.71 6.13
CA ILE A 692 -13.33 56.20 7.44
C ILE A 692 -14.01 57.56 7.30
N GLY A 693 -13.46 58.48 6.50
CA GLY A 693 -14.08 59.77 6.21
C GLY A 693 -15.37 59.67 5.38
N ALA A 694 -15.47 58.65 4.51
CA ALA A 694 -16.66 58.40 3.69
C ALA A 694 -17.82 57.80 4.50
N ALA A 695 -17.53 56.94 5.48
CA ALA A 695 -18.54 56.41 6.40
C ALA A 695 -19.18 57.52 7.27
N GLY A 696 -18.39 58.51 7.69
CA GLY A 696 -18.91 59.64 8.49
C GLY A 696 -19.88 60.58 7.75
N ARG A 697 -19.86 60.62 6.41
CA ARG A 697 -20.76 61.48 5.60
C ARG A 697 -22.01 60.77 5.09
N LEU A 698 -22.02 59.43 5.10
CA LEU A 698 -23.17 58.62 4.67
C LEU A 698 -24.20 58.40 5.78
N PHE A 699 -23.84 58.70 7.03
CA PHE A 699 -24.69 58.48 8.21
C PHE A 699 -25.02 59.77 8.98
N HIS A 700 -24.99 60.93 8.31
CA HIS A 700 -25.53 62.19 8.82
C HIS A 700 -26.52 62.83 7.83
#